data_AF-A0A838IE78-F1
#
_entry.id   AF-A0A838IE78-F1
#
_cell.length_a   1.000
_cell.length_b   1.000
_cell.length_c   1.000
_cell.angle_alpha   90.00
_cell.angle_beta   90.00
_cell.angle_gamma   90.00
#
_symmetry.space_group_name_H-M   'P 1'
#
loop_
_entity.id
_entity.type
_entity.pdbx_description
1 polymer ?
#
loop_
_entity_poly.entity_id
_entity_poly.type
_entity_poly.pdbx_seq_one_letter_code
_entity_poly.pdbx_strand_id
1 'polypeptide(L)'
;MAKQTRRVEVYLHQRPDWVYGEVLGANELGAAGSSVEEVLGRLGRLAEEGLKMGQVRAVSATSASTTRQIRVEIPVLSLGRIEMLALSLFAICRSEEALQHVYLPQLGVDFTLTDPSQLELIALEQIRARYELEERLGAMAQQAGGPTSEELRAAGSTMEVRTIEVRFDPKAAIEAPEEETYPTLAAVAEPMHRLLDKKDAPKAFERRAEVETLLNYLGGHSERSVLLTGPPGVGKSVIIQDVVGRILAGDVPETLKGVGVWQISGGRLMAGMRFLGQWQERVINLIEEVKTSGAVLFAENLIELLESSGTEQHVEGIPGLLLPHILSGDIVLVTEARPEQLSLAEQKHPSFLRALRRLPIEPLPAAETDRVLDRVSFRLGRQHGVRLSVEARQKILELTGRFRGAGAFPGPAVELAERMARTHRTQAVAEDGQPRLVLLAEHAVEAYASLTGLPKELLDASSEFHADEVRSHFAEAIYGQPEGVEAMVDLVTVLRAGLNPPARPLGSYLFLGPTGVGKTQTALTLARYLFASHERVIRFDMSEYQDSWSAARLVGRYKGQPGELVRRIREQPFQVILFDEIEKAHATVFDFLLQILGEGRLTDALGQTVSVTSAVVIMTSNLGAGGPSSLGFEGGNPDAAREAVGQHYRGVVEEFFRPEFVGRIDRIIAFRSLGSETARSLVERALKEAFSREGLVRRLIRVSAEPAVVDYLIKIGFDERYGARPLRQSVESYIIAPLANFLSRESDVREVDLLFRMVDGAPLLDLV
;
A
#
# COMPACT_ATOMS: atom_id res chain seq x y z
N MET A 1 21.01 2.55 68.20
CA MET A 1 20.62 3.79 67.48
C MET A 1 19.15 3.67 67.11
N ALA A 2 18.38 4.77 67.11
CA ALA A 2 16.94 4.73 66.86
C ALA A 2 16.63 4.46 65.38
N LYS A 3 15.56 3.70 65.10
CA LYS A 3 15.04 3.53 63.74
C LYS A 3 14.56 4.88 63.22
N GLN A 4 15.21 5.43 62.19
CA GLN A 4 14.71 6.61 61.50
C GLN A 4 13.50 6.21 60.64
N THR A 5 12.40 6.94 60.80
CA THR A 5 11.21 6.84 59.94
C THR A 5 11.15 8.13 59.13
N ARG A 6 10.95 8.02 57.81
CA ARG A 6 10.67 9.16 56.94
C ARG A 6 9.36 8.92 56.19
N ARG A 7 8.61 10.00 55.95
CA ARG A 7 7.40 10.03 55.12
C ARG A 7 7.77 10.42 53.70
N VAL A 8 7.07 9.82 52.74
CA VAL A 8 7.17 10.15 51.32
C VAL A 8 5.74 10.29 50.77
N GLU A 9 5.52 11.32 49.97
CA GLU A 9 4.27 11.56 49.26
C GLU A 9 4.47 11.23 47.78
N VAL A 10 3.51 10.50 47.19
CA VAL A 10 3.59 10.01 45.81
C VAL A 10 2.34 10.45 45.06
N TYR A 11 2.55 10.99 43.86
CA TYR A 11 1.51 11.55 43.00
C TYR A 11 1.30 10.61 41.81
N LEU A 12 0.09 10.06 41.69
CA LEU A 12 -0.26 9.04 40.71
C LEU A 12 -1.10 9.63 39.59
N HIS A 13 -0.59 9.55 38.36
CA HIS A 13 -1.40 9.77 37.17
C HIS A 13 -2.12 8.48 36.79
N GLN A 14 -3.42 8.52 36.56
CA GLN A 14 -4.17 7.39 36.02
C GLN A 14 -4.14 7.48 34.48
N ARG A 15 -3.71 6.47 33.69
CA ARG A 15 -2.92 5.23 33.91
C ARG A 15 -2.21 4.86 32.58
N PRO A 16 -1.26 3.91 32.60
CA PRO A 16 0.09 3.95 33.17
C PRO A 16 1.11 4.53 32.16
N ASP A 17 2.29 4.92 32.65
CA ASP A 17 3.62 5.02 31.98
C ASP A 17 4.53 6.01 32.72
N TRP A 18 3.94 6.92 33.51
CA TRP A 18 4.65 7.94 34.28
C TRP A 18 4.02 8.11 35.68
N VAL A 19 4.78 7.80 36.73
CA VAL A 19 4.48 8.14 38.14
C VAL A 19 5.45 9.21 38.60
N TYR A 20 4.96 10.25 39.29
CA TYR A 20 5.79 11.34 39.81
C TYR A 20 5.89 11.24 41.33
N GLY A 21 7.11 11.09 41.84
CA GLY A 21 7.40 11.12 43.27
C GLY A 21 8.51 12.12 43.54
N GLU A 22 8.29 13.06 44.46
CA GLU A 22 9.29 14.08 44.78
C GLU A 22 10.01 13.73 46.09
N VAL A 23 11.25 13.22 45.96
CA VAL A 23 12.25 13.26 47.02
C VAL A 23 13.61 13.57 46.39
N LEU A 24 14.08 14.80 46.61
CA LEU A 24 15.45 15.31 46.37
C LEU A 24 15.92 15.39 44.90
N GLY A 25 16.15 16.62 44.41
CA GLY A 25 17.37 16.89 43.64
C GLY A 25 17.36 16.70 42.11
N ALA A 26 16.37 17.24 41.40
CA ALA A 26 16.41 17.67 39.99
C ALA A 26 16.77 16.70 38.84
N ASN A 27 17.80 15.83 38.93
CA ASN A 27 18.47 15.25 37.75
C ASN A 27 18.39 13.71 37.57
N GLU A 28 17.90 12.92 38.54
CA GLU A 28 18.18 11.46 38.57
C GLU A 28 16.94 10.53 38.48
N LEU A 29 15.75 11.05 38.18
CA LEU A 29 14.53 10.24 38.04
C LEU A 29 13.76 10.51 36.72
N GLY A 30 14.19 9.84 35.66
CA GLY A 30 13.38 9.63 34.45
C GLY A 30 12.49 8.38 34.58
N ALA A 31 11.19 8.54 34.30
CA ALA A 31 10.20 7.48 34.09
C ALA A 31 10.29 6.23 35.01
N ALA A 32 9.88 6.38 36.27
CA ALA A 32 9.76 5.26 37.19
C ALA A 32 8.50 4.40 36.90
N GLY A 33 8.63 3.40 36.03
CA GLY A 33 7.77 2.19 35.98
C GLY A 33 6.31 2.36 35.54
N SER A 34 5.66 1.21 35.31
CA SER A 34 4.31 1.10 34.72
C SER A 34 3.21 0.72 35.72
N SER A 35 3.55 0.30 36.95
CA SER A 35 2.56 0.01 38.00
C SER A 35 2.99 0.50 39.39
N VAL A 36 2.03 0.71 40.29
CA VAL A 36 2.31 1.13 41.68
C VAL A 36 3.17 0.10 42.41
N GLU A 37 2.96 -1.19 42.15
CA GLU A 37 3.77 -2.27 42.75
C GLU A 37 5.15 -2.38 42.10
N GLU A 38 5.28 -2.04 40.82
CA GLU A 38 6.57 -1.95 40.14
C GLU A 38 7.39 -0.76 40.65
N VAL A 39 6.76 0.40 40.88
CA VAL A 39 7.36 1.59 41.50
C VAL A 39 7.73 1.32 42.95
N LEU A 40 6.86 0.69 43.73
CA LEU A 40 7.19 0.27 45.11
C LEU A 40 8.30 -0.77 45.14
N GLY A 41 8.36 -1.68 44.16
CA GLY A 41 9.46 -2.64 43.99
C GLY A 41 10.75 -2.00 43.49
N ARG A 42 10.70 -0.89 42.73
CA ARG A 42 11.88 -0.16 42.27
C ARG A 42 12.40 0.83 43.32
N LEU A 43 11.52 1.47 44.10
CA LEU A 43 11.87 2.20 45.33
C LEU A 43 12.37 1.24 46.42
N GLY A 44 11.85 0.01 46.48
CA GLY A 44 12.40 -1.07 47.29
C GLY A 44 13.83 -1.39 46.88
N ARG A 45 14.09 -1.62 45.60
CA ARG A 45 15.45 -1.88 45.05
C ARG A 45 16.41 -0.70 45.21
N LEU A 46 16.01 0.53 44.88
CA LEU A 46 16.80 1.75 45.09
C LEU A 46 17.08 2.00 46.58
N ALA A 47 16.18 1.58 47.48
CA ALA A 47 16.47 1.54 48.91
C ALA A 47 17.43 0.40 49.26
N GLU A 48 17.31 -0.80 48.70
CA GLU A 48 18.30 -1.87 48.88
C GLU A 48 19.71 -1.47 48.39
N GLU A 49 19.81 -0.62 47.36
CA GLU A 49 21.05 -0.02 46.86
C GLU A 49 21.66 1.04 47.81
N GLY A 50 20.88 1.61 48.73
CA GLY A 50 21.33 2.69 49.64
C GLY A 50 21.33 2.37 51.14
N LEU A 51 20.31 1.68 51.64
CA LEU A 51 20.04 1.24 53.03
C LEU A 51 18.75 0.37 53.00
N LYS A 52 18.80 -0.92 53.35
CA LYS A 52 17.63 -1.81 53.20
C LYS A 52 16.40 -1.36 53.99
N MET A 53 15.21 -1.74 53.52
CA MET A 53 13.91 -1.31 54.05
C MET A 53 12.96 -2.46 54.38
N GLY A 54 12.07 -2.24 55.37
CA GLY A 54 10.93 -3.11 55.66
C GLY A 54 9.57 -2.54 55.20
N GLN A 55 8.75 -3.41 54.59
CA GLN A 55 7.29 -3.38 54.26
C GLN A 55 6.52 -2.05 54.03
N VAL A 56 5.67 -2.04 52.98
CA VAL A 56 4.86 -0.90 52.47
C VAL A 56 3.39 -1.34 52.11
N ARG A 57 2.39 -0.42 52.09
CA ARG A 57 0.95 -0.63 51.71
C ARG A 57 0.23 0.63 51.12
N ALA A 58 -0.86 0.50 50.31
CA ALA A 58 -1.62 1.59 49.63
C ALA A 58 -3.15 1.31 49.31
N VAL A 59 -3.99 2.31 48.92
CA VAL A 59 -5.50 2.28 48.70
C VAL A 59 -6.03 3.33 47.63
N SER A 60 -7.21 3.22 46.92
CA SER A 60 -7.64 4.09 45.73
C SER A 60 -9.16 4.35 45.38
N ALA A 61 -9.51 5.30 44.46
CA ALA A 61 -10.83 5.46 43.73
C ALA A 61 -10.78 6.18 42.31
N THR A 62 -11.87 6.23 41.48
CA THR A 62 -11.80 6.50 39.98
C THR A 62 -12.97 7.22 39.24
N SER A 63 -12.68 8.01 38.17
CA SER A 63 -13.49 8.21 36.91
C SER A 63 -12.61 8.74 35.76
N ALA A 64 -13.00 8.59 34.46
CA ALA A 64 -12.04 8.54 33.33
C ALA A 64 -12.10 9.68 32.26
N SER A 65 -10.91 10.07 31.77
CA SER A 65 -10.66 10.93 30.59
C SER A 65 -9.68 10.24 29.62
N THR A 66 -9.50 10.78 28.40
CA THR A 66 -8.61 10.22 27.37
C THR A 66 -7.77 11.29 26.69
N THR A 67 -6.60 10.92 26.16
CA THR A 67 -5.72 11.84 25.41
C THR A 67 -5.39 11.25 24.05
N ARG A 68 -5.37 12.08 23.01
CA ARG A 68 -5.03 11.73 21.63
C ARG A 68 -3.91 12.63 21.11
N GLN A 69 -3.14 12.14 20.15
CA GLN A 69 -2.25 12.97 19.33
C GLN A 69 -2.93 13.26 17.99
N ILE A 70 -2.79 14.48 17.49
CA ILE A 70 -3.37 14.92 16.21
C ILE A 70 -2.30 15.58 15.35
N ARG A 71 -2.39 15.44 14.03
CA ARG A 71 -1.52 16.13 13.07
C ARG A 71 -2.37 17.06 12.19
N VAL A 72 -1.88 18.29 12.00
CA VAL A 72 -2.61 19.37 11.35
C VAL A 72 -1.69 20.09 10.38
N GLU A 73 -2.07 20.19 9.10
CA GLU A 73 -1.27 20.88 8.07
C GLU A 73 -1.88 22.24 7.70
N ILE A 74 -1.07 23.29 7.74
CA ILE A 74 -1.50 24.68 7.56
C ILE A 74 -0.70 25.32 6.42
N PRO A 75 -1.34 25.95 5.41
CA PRO A 75 -0.64 26.72 4.40
C PRO A 75 -0.06 28.01 5.00
N VAL A 76 1.19 28.33 4.69
CA VAL A 76 1.93 29.50 5.16
C VAL A 76 2.52 30.21 3.94
N LEU A 77 2.45 31.54 3.90
CA LEU A 77 3.07 32.32 2.82
C LEU A 77 4.53 32.62 3.18
N SER A 78 5.46 32.01 2.42
CA SER A 78 6.91 32.13 2.60
C SER A 78 7.53 32.68 1.32
N LEU A 79 8.25 33.82 1.41
CA LEU A 79 8.95 34.47 0.29
C LEU A 79 8.09 34.64 -0.99
N GLY A 80 6.80 34.91 -0.84
CA GLY A 80 5.85 35.09 -1.96
C GLY A 80 5.34 33.79 -2.61
N ARG A 81 5.53 32.63 -1.96
CA ARG A 81 4.95 31.33 -2.34
C ARG A 81 4.20 30.73 -1.16
N ILE A 82 3.25 29.83 -1.42
CA ILE A 82 2.52 29.10 -0.38
C ILE A 82 3.20 27.75 -0.15
N GLU A 83 3.56 27.47 1.11
CA GLU A 83 4.16 26.21 1.57
C GLU A 83 3.29 25.60 2.68
N MET A 84 3.31 24.27 2.86
CA MET A 84 2.49 23.59 3.89
C MET A 84 3.33 23.26 5.13
N LEU A 85 2.91 23.75 6.31
CA LEU A 85 3.54 23.49 7.59
C LEU A 85 2.75 22.43 8.37
N ALA A 86 3.36 21.28 8.65
CA ALA A 86 2.76 20.19 9.42
C ALA A 86 3.07 20.32 10.92
N LEU A 87 2.04 20.51 11.74
CA LEU A 87 2.10 20.58 13.21
C LEU A 87 1.60 19.26 13.83
N SER A 88 2.16 18.86 14.97
CA SER A 88 1.69 17.69 15.73
C SER A 88 1.39 18.11 17.18
N LEU A 89 0.16 17.89 17.63
CA LEU A 89 -0.41 18.41 18.88
C LEU A 89 -1.01 17.28 19.71
N PHE A 90 -1.27 17.52 21.00
CA PHE A 90 -2.01 16.61 21.87
C PHE A 90 -3.40 17.18 22.15
N ALA A 91 -4.38 16.31 22.35
CA ALA A 91 -5.79 16.62 22.47
C ALA A 91 -6.38 15.79 23.62
N ILE A 92 -6.65 16.43 24.75
CA ILE A 92 -7.32 15.81 25.91
C ILE A 92 -8.82 15.81 25.61
N CYS A 93 -9.37 14.61 25.40
CA CYS A 93 -10.74 14.34 25.02
C CYS A 93 -11.51 13.75 26.21
N ARG A 94 -12.58 14.42 26.64
CA ARG A 94 -13.54 13.93 27.63
C ARG A 94 -14.89 13.72 26.96
N SER A 95 -15.42 12.49 27.03
CA SER A 95 -16.78 12.20 26.58
C SER A 95 -17.76 12.45 27.72
N GLU A 96 -18.77 13.28 27.48
CA GLU A 96 -19.97 13.37 28.30
C GLU A 96 -21.17 13.13 27.39
N GLU A 97 -21.82 11.98 27.58
CA GLU A 97 -22.95 11.53 26.76
C GLU A 97 -22.62 11.49 25.25
N ALA A 98 -23.36 12.23 24.41
CA ALA A 98 -23.23 12.23 22.95
C ALA A 98 -22.29 13.33 22.40
N LEU A 99 -21.60 14.08 23.26
CA LEU A 99 -20.68 15.16 22.91
C LEU A 99 -19.29 14.91 23.52
N GLN A 100 -18.25 15.19 22.75
CA GLN A 100 -16.88 15.17 23.24
C GLN A 100 -16.34 16.58 23.41
N HIS A 101 -15.86 16.88 24.60
CA HIS A 101 -15.10 18.08 24.92
C HIS A 101 -13.62 17.80 24.68
N VAL A 102 -12.95 18.67 23.91
CA VAL A 102 -11.56 18.51 23.52
C VAL A 102 -10.76 19.75 23.88
N TYR A 103 -9.59 19.54 24.47
CA TYR A 103 -8.64 20.59 24.82
C TYR A 103 -7.24 20.31 24.25
N LEU A 104 -6.67 21.28 23.55
CA LEU A 104 -5.32 21.25 22.98
C LEU A 104 -4.34 22.02 23.88
N PRO A 105 -3.69 21.39 24.87
CA PRO A 105 -2.84 22.08 25.85
C PRO A 105 -1.68 22.88 25.23
N GLN A 106 -1.14 22.49 24.06
CA GLN A 106 -0.07 23.25 23.40
C GLN A 106 -0.52 24.60 22.82
N LEU A 107 -1.80 24.77 22.52
CA LEU A 107 -2.34 25.99 21.91
C LEU A 107 -3.31 26.73 22.84
N GLY A 108 -3.73 26.12 23.95
CA GLY A 108 -4.77 26.68 24.83
C GLY A 108 -6.15 26.75 24.15
N VAL A 109 -6.40 25.86 23.18
CA VAL A 109 -7.63 25.84 22.37
C VAL A 109 -8.52 24.69 22.82
N ASP A 110 -9.72 25.04 23.25
CA ASP A 110 -10.83 24.16 23.59
C ASP A 110 -11.94 24.22 22.53
N PHE A 111 -12.60 23.09 22.27
CA PHE A 111 -13.79 23.00 21.41
C PHE A 111 -14.59 21.72 21.72
N THR A 112 -15.81 21.64 21.18
CA THR A 112 -16.67 20.46 21.25
C THR A 112 -16.86 19.84 19.87
N LEU A 113 -17.07 18.52 19.85
CA LEU A 113 -17.33 17.75 18.64
C LEU A 113 -18.29 16.61 18.92
N THR A 114 -19.13 16.29 17.93
CA THR A 114 -20.09 15.18 17.96
C THR A 114 -19.56 13.92 17.29
N ASP A 115 -18.67 14.06 16.30
CA ASP A 115 -18.01 12.94 15.62
C ASP A 115 -16.49 12.94 15.90
N PRO A 116 -15.97 11.97 16.67
CA PRO A 116 -14.53 11.84 16.99
C PRO A 116 -13.61 11.61 15.79
N SER A 117 -14.14 11.30 14.61
CA SER A 117 -13.37 11.17 13.37
C SER A 117 -13.03 12.52 12.73
N GLN A 118 -13.82 13.57 13.01
CA GLN A 118 -13.59 14.92 12.50
C GLN A 118 -12.64 15.76 13.37
N LEU A 119 -12.05 15.15 14.42
CA LEU A 119 -11.17 15.81 15.40
C LEU A 119 -10.05 16.65 14.74
N GLU A 120 -9.34 16.10 13.76
CA GLU A 120 -8.22 16.82 13.11
C GLU A 120 -8.71 17.94 12.18
N LEU A 121 -9.85 17.73 11.51
CA LEU A 121 -10.48 18.70 10.61
C LEU A 121 -11.02 19.90 11.39
N ILE A 122 -11.79 19.66 12.46
CA ILE A 122 -12.34 20.70 13.32
C ILE A 122 -11.21 21.42 14.08
N ALA A 123 -10.17 20.70 14.53
CA ALA A 123 -8.98 21.35 15.08
C ALA A 123 -8.33 22.33 14.10
N LEU A 124 -8.16 21.93 12.83
CA LEU A 124 -7.62 22.80 11.77
C LEU A 124 -8.49 24.05 11.56
N GLU A 125 -9.81 23.91 11.52
CA GLU A 125 -10.73 25.05 11.36
C GLU A 125 -10.69 25.98 12.57
N GLN A 126 -10.71 25.46 13.80
CA GLN A 126 -10.62 26.26 15.02
C GLN A 126 -9.27 26.98 15.15
N ILE A 127 -8.17 26.35 14.71
CA ILE A 127 -6.85 26.99 14.65
C ILE A 127 -6.88 28.15 13.62
N ARG A 128 -7.43 27.94 12.42
CA ARG A 128 -7.53 29.00 11.40
C ARG A 128 -8.45 30.16 11.81
N ALA A 129 -9.55 29.89 12.52
CA ALA A 129 -10.50 30.91 12.94
C ALA A 129 -10.01 31.75 14.15
N ARG A 130 -9.18 31.15 15.03
CA ARG A 130 -8.70 31.78 16.28
C ARG A 130 -7.33 32.46 16.13
N TYR A 131 -6.67 32.28 14.98
CA TYR A 131 -5.38 32.87 14.63
C TYR A 131 -5.45 33.40 13.18
N GLU A 132 -5.78 34.69 13.02
CA GLU A 132 -5.63 35.37 11.73
C GLU A 132 -4.17 35.23 11.25
N LEU A 133 -3.99 34.79 10.00
CA LEU A 133 -2.86 33.94 9.62
C LEU A 133 -1.48 34.63 9.66
N GLU A 134 -1.41 35.96 9.75
CA GLU A 134 -0.14 36.69 9.62
C GLU A 134 0.54 37.01 10.97
N GLU A 135 -0.19 37.47 11.99
CA GLU A 135 0.43 38.04 13.21
C GLU A 135 1.13 37.01 14.12
N ARG A 136 0.83 35.71 14.00
CA ARG A 136 1.45 34.66 14.84
C ARG A 136 2.31 33.63 14.10
N LEU A 137 2.14 33.44 12.79
CA LEU A 137 3.05 32.56 12.04
C LEU A 137 4.47 33.14 11.92
N GLY A 138 4.60 34.48 11.88
CA GLY A 138 5.90 35.15 12.02
C GLY A 138 6.58 34.89 13.37
N ALA A 139 5.81 34.80 14.46
CA ALA A 139 6.32 34.46 15.79
C ALA A 139 6.73 32.97 15.88
N MET A 140 5.88 32.06 15.38
CA MET A 140 6.16 30.62 15.41
C MET A 140 7.32 30.21 14.50
N ALA A 141 7.53 30.88 13.36
CA ALA A 141 8.68 30.64 12.49
C ALA A 141 10.02 31.07 13.14
N GLN A 142 10.00 32.06 14.04
CA GLN A 142 11.17 32.42 14.86
C GLN A 142 11.29 31.59 16.15
N GLN A 143 10.20 30.91 16.58
CA GLN A 143 10.15 30.03 17.76
C GLN A 143 10.16 28.53 17.42
N ALA A 144 10.69 28.13 16.26
CA ALA A 144 10.92 26.72 15.90
C ALA A 144 12.03 26.02 16.74
N GLY A 145 12.46 26.63 17.84
CA GLY A 145 12.99 25.92 19.01
C GLY A 145 11.89 25.82 20.06
N GLY A 146 11.05 24.78 19.97
CA GLY A 146 10.05 24.51 21.01
C GLY A 146 10.73 24.14 22.34
N PRO A 147 10.03 24.27 23.47
CA PRO A 147 10.59 23.93 24.77
C PRO A 147 11.09 22.48 24.84
N THR A 148 12.25 22.29 25.46
CA THR A 148 12.67 20.97 25.95
C THR A 148 11.71 20.46 27.04
N SER A 149 11.87 19.21 27.46
CA SER A 149 11.01 18.55 28.47
C SER A 149 10.94 19.25 29.83
N GLU A 150 11.75 20.29 30.05
CA GLU A 150 11.86 21.04 31.29
C GLU A 150 10.71 22.04 31.52
N GLU A 151 10.14 22.66 30.48
CA GLU A 151 9.10 23.69 30.69
C GLU A 151 7.70 23.10 30.99
N LEU A 152 7.44 21.85 30.62
CA LEU A 152 6.22 21.12 31.01
C LEU A 152 6.15 20.85 32.53
N ARG A 153 7.22 21.11 33.30
CA ARG A 153 7.18 21.07 34.79
C ARG A 153 6.47 22.28 35.41
N ALA A 154 6.15 23.34 34.65
CA ALA A 154 5.78 24.62 35.23
C ALA A 154 4.35 24.72 35.82
N ALA A 155 3.33 23.99 35.31
CA ALA A 155 1.97 24.12 35.84
C ALA A 155 0.99 22.97 35.54
N GLY A 156 0.57 22.25 36.60
CA GLY A 156 -0.88 22.05 36.83
C GLY A 156 -1.57 20.76 36.36
N SER A 157 -1.03 19.57 36.65
CA SER A 157 -1.77 18.30 36.50
C SER A 157 -2.71 18.01 37.68
N THR A 158 -3.92 17.49 37.45
CA THR A 158 -4.71 16.82 38.51
C THR A 158 -4.38 15.33 38.60
N MET A 159 -3.37 15.04 39.42
CA MET A 159 -2.94 13.70 39.82
C MET A 159 -3.68 13.24 41.10
N GLU A 160 -3.73 11.93 41.35
CA GLU A 160 -4.27 11.32 42.58
C GLU A 160 -3.13 11.13 43.61
N VAL A 161 -3.23 11.66 44.83
CA VAL A 161 -2.11 11.66 45.80
C VAL A 161 -2.22 10.53 46.83
N ARG A 162 -1.11 9.87 47.17
CA ARG A 162 -1.04 8.88 48.27
C ARG A 162 0.24 9.04 49.11
N THR A 163 0.10 8.96 50.43
CA THR A 163 1.20 9.06 51.40
C THR A 163 1.68 7.68 51.84
N ILE A 164 2.99 7.49 51.98
CA ILE A 164 3.61 6.21 52.36
C ILE A 164 4.71 6.44 53.44
N GLU A 165 4.72 5.58 54.47
CA GLU A 165 5.77 5.53 55.51
C GLU A 165 6.68 4.30 55.30
N VAL A 166 7.99 4.47 55.53
CA VAL A 166 8.99 3.45 55.22
C VAL A 166 10.12 3.44 56.29
N ARG A 167 10.69 2.25 56.63
CA ARG A 167 11.61 2.04 57.80
C ARG A 167 12.87 1.21 57.49
N PHE A 168 14.05 1.75 57.78
CA PHE A 168 15.37 1.24 57.36
C PHE A 168 16.08 0.26 58.33
N ASP A 169 16.93 -0.63 57.80
CA ASP A 169 17.86 -1.56 58.51
C ASP A 169 19.17 -1.83 57.69
N PRO A 170 20.41 -1.68 58.23
CA PRO A 170 21.58 -1.32 57.39
C PRO A 170 22.45 -2.45 56.76
N LYS A 171 21.96 -3.65 56.40
CA LYS A 171 22.84 -4.75 55.91
C LYS A 171 22.32 -5.65 54.78
N ALA A 172 22.67 -5.34 53.53
CA ALA A 172 23.53 -6.15 52.63
C ALA A 172 23.70 -5.41 51.28
N ALA A 173 24.72 -5.76 50.50
CA ALA A 173 25.10 -5.08 49.26
C ALA A 173 24.47 -5.70 47.98
N ILE A 174 24.58 -4.97 46.87
CA ILE A 174 24.13 -5.30 45.51
C ILE A 174 25.33 -5.25 44.54
N GLU A 175 25.30 -6.06 43.49
CA GLU A 175 26.23 -6.01 42.35
C GLU A 175 25.60 -5.21 41.18
N ALA A 176 26.43 -4.51 40.39
CA ALA A 176 26.05 -3.41 39.50
C ALA A 176 25.59 -3.84 38.07
N PRO A 177 24.92 -2.96 37.28
CA PRO A 177 24.49 -3.28 35.91
C PRO A 177 25.64 -3.26 34.88
N GLU A 178 25.54 -4.11 33.86
CA GLU A 178 26.55 -4.27 32.79
C GLU A 178 26.49 -3.15 31.73
N GLU A 179 27.66 -2.75 31.21
CA GLU A 179 27.82 -1.76 30.13
C GLU A 179 27.41 -2.34 28.75
N GLU A 180 26.80 -1.54 27.87
CA GLU A 180 26.51 -1.96 26.49
C GLU A 180 27.82 -2.18 25.70
N THR A 181 28.14 -3.44 25.40
CA THR A 181 29.45 -3.86 24.89
C THR A 181 29.77 -3.40 23.46
N TYR A 182 28.77 -3.02 22.65
CA TYR A 182 28.92 -2.72 21.22
C TYR A 182 28.00 -1.54 20.78
N PRO A 183 28.42 -0.28 21.04
CA PRO A 183 27.55 0.89 20.88
C PRO A 183 27.28 1.29 19.42
N THR A 184 28.23 1.13 18.50
CA THR A 184 28.00 1.46 17.07
C THR A 184 27.03 0.46 16.44
N LEU A 185 27.22 -0.83 16.70
CA LEU A 185 26.36 -1.91 16.22
C LEU A 185 24.91 -1.73 16.71
N ALA A 186 24.73 -1.41 18.00
CA ALA A 186 23.42 -1.12 18.57
C ALA A 186 22.75 0.14 17.96
N ALA A 187 23.53 1.14 17.56
CA ALA A 187 23.01 2.37 16.96
C ALA A 187 22.62 2.26 15.47
N VAL A 188 23.10 1.23 14.75
CA VAL A 188 22.92 1.11 13.29
C VAL A 188 22.20 -0.16 12.84
N ALA A 189 22.03 -1.14 13.72
CA ALA A 189 21.50 -2.46 13.42
C ALA A 189 20.45 -2.91 14.45
N GLU A 190 19.51 -3.74 14.01
CA GLU A 190 18.48 -4.32 14.90
C GLU A 190 18.87 -5.74 15.32
N PRO A 191 18.89 -6.07 16.63
CA PRO A 191 19.27 -7.40 17.11
C PRO A 191 18.13 -8.40 16.90
N MET A 192 18.07 -9.05 15.73
CA MET A 192 17.05 -10.07 15.40
C MET A 192 16.94 -11.16 16.48
N HIS A 193 18.07 -11.55 17.05
CA HIS A 193 18.20 -12.54 18.12
C HIS A 193 17.56 -12.09 19.46
N ARG A 194 17.27 -10.80 19.66
CA ARG A 194 16.50 -10.28 20.81
C ARG A 194 15.01 -10.08 20.50
N LEU A 195 14.66 -9.99 19.21
CA LEU A 195 13.29 -9.75 18.74
C LEU A 195 12.47 -11.04 18.53
N LEU A 196 13.13 -12.20 18.47
CA LEU A 196 12.50 -13.51 18.28
C LEU A 196 12.60 -14.36 19.56
N ASP A 197 11.47 -14.82 20.11
CA ASP A 197 11.48 -15.89 21.11
C ASP A 197 11.84 -17.23 20.43
N LYS A 198 12.74 -18.01 21.05
CA LYS A 198 13.10 -19.39 20.65
C LYS A 198 11.87 -20.29 20.40
N LYS A 199 10.74 -20.06 21.06
CA LYS A 199 9.49 -20.84 20.92
C LYS A 199 8.62 -20.38 19.75
N ASP A 200 8.70 -19.09 19.39
CA ASP A 200 7.83 -18.45 18.39
C ASP A 200 8.54 -18.19 17.05
N ALA A 201 9.86 -18.39 16.98
CA ALA A 201 10.66 -18.31 15.76
C ALA A 201 10.03 -19.11 14.61
N PRO A 202 9.70 -18.47 13.47
CA PRO A 202 9.12 -19.13 12.30
C PRO A 202 10.00 -20.28 11.79
N LYS A 203 9.39 -21.45 11.54
CA LYS A 203 10.07 -22.60 10.94
C LYS A 203 9.88 -22.64 9.44
N ALA A 204 10.95 -22.91 8.71
CA ALA A 204 10.97 -23.02 7.27
C ALA A 204 10.52 -24.45 6.85
N PHE A 205 9.20 -24.68 6.91
CA PHE A 205 8.60 -25.95 6.50
C PHE A 205 8.90 -26.28 5.04
N GLU A 206 9.15 -27.57 4.75
CA GLU A 206 9.67 -28.09 3.47
C GLU A 206 11.00 -27.45 2.98
N ARG A 207 11.68 -26.61 3.79
CA ARG A 207 12.96 -25.94 3.45
C ARG A 207 14.16 -26.43 4.26
N ARG A 208 14.12 -27.70 4.70
CA ARG A 208 15.15 -28.21 5.60
C ARG A 208 16.53 -28.17 4.96
N ALA A 209 16.66 -28.60 3.70
CA ALA A 209 17.95 -28.65 3.02
C ALA A 209 18.61 -27.27 2.96
N GLU A 210 17.86 -26.24 2.60
CA GLU A 210 18.34 -24.87 2.48
C GLU A 210 18.75 -24.26 3.84
N VAL A 211 18.02 -24.57 4.92
CA VAL A 211 18.40 -24.17 6.29
C VAL A 211 19.69 -24.87 6.73
N GLU A 212 19.83 -26.19 6.53
CA GLU A 212 21.08 -26.89 6.87
C GLU A 212 22.25 -26.38 6.02
N THR A 213 22.05 -26.08 4.72
CA THR A 213 23.09 -25.49 3.86
C THR A 213 23.51 -24.10 4.34
N LEU A 214 22.56 -23.24 4.72
CA LEU A 214 22.86 -21.91 5.27
C LEU A 214 23.66 -22.02 6.57
N LEU A 215 23.27 -22.89 7.51
CA LEU A 215 24.02 -23.14 8.75
C LEU A 215 25.45 -23.63 8.47
N ASN A 216 25.63 -24.55 7.52
CA ASN A 216 26.94 -25.07 7.15
C ASN A 216 27.85 -24.02 6.51
N TYR A 217 27.30 -23.07 5.74
CA TYR A 217 28.07 -21.95 5.20
C TYR A 217 28.47 -20.96 6.30
N LEU A 218 27.52 -20.57 7.16
CA LEU A 218 27.78 -19.64 8.26
C LEU A 218 28.76 -20.21 9.31
N GLY A 219 28.70 -21.52 9.58
CA GLY A 219 29.57 -22.21 10.52
C GLY A 219 30.95 -22.57 9.96
N GLY A 220 31.22 -22.31 8.67
CA GLY A 220 32.48 -22.60 8.00
C GLY A 220 33.65 -21.69 8.40
N HIS A 221 34.85 -21.98 7.88
CA HIS A 221 36.09 -21.26 8.21
C HIS A 221 36.51 -20.21 7.16
N SER A 222 35.93 -20.24 5.96
CA SER A 222 36.18 -19.28 4.88
C SER A 222 34.93 -19.15 4.00
N GLU A 223 34.80 -18.02 3.29
CA GLU A 223 33.65 -17.71 2.41
C GLU A 223 32.28 -17.88 3.11
N ARG A 224 32.21 -17.41 4.37
CA ARG A 224 31.05 -17.63 5.26
C ARG A 224 29.81 -16.82 4.87
N SER A 225 30.00 -15.75 4.10
CA SER A 225 28.94 -14.82 3.70
C SER A 225 28.08 -15.38 2.57
N VAL A 226 26.76 -15.23 2.67
CA VAL A 226 25.77 -15.92 1.83
C VAL A 226 24.76 -14.95 1.21
N LEU A 227 24.50 -15.15 -0.08
CA LEU A 227 23.46 -14.47 -0.84
C LEU A 227 22.34 -15.45 -1.19
N LEU A 228 21.16 -15.29 -0.57
CA LEU A 228 19.96 -16.04 -0.90
C LEU A 228 19.34 -15.47 -2.17
N THR A 229 19.31 -16.24 -3.26
CA THR A 229 18.78 -15.77 -4.56
C THR A 229 17.47 -16.46 -4.88
N GLY A 230 16.44 -15.70 -5.26
CA GLY A 230 15.20 -16.30 -5.76
C GLY A 230 14.02 -15.33 -5.80
N PRO A 231 12.89 -15.71 -6.42
CA PRO A 231 11.71 -14.87 -6.54
C PRO A 231 11.17 -14.34 -5.18
N PRO A 232 10.39 -13.25 -5.17
CA PRO A 232 9.62 -12.86 -3.99
C PRO A 232 8.64 -13.98 -3.57
N GLY A 233 8.39 -14.12 -2.25
CA GLY A 233 7.43 -15.10 -1.72
C GLY A 233 7.93 -16.53 -1.47
N VAL A 234 9.11 -16.92 -2.00
CA VAL A 234 9.63 -18.30 -1.86
C VAL A 234 10.04 -18.73 -0.44
N GLY A 235 10.12 -17.78 0.51
CA GLY A 235 10.44 -18.05 1.91
C GLY A 235 11.86 -17.68 2.38
N LYS A 236 12.63 -16.88 1.63
CA LYS A 236 14.01 -16.47 1.97
C LYS A 236 14.14 -15.95 3.42
N SER A 237 13.32 -14.98 3.80
CA SER A 237 13.33 -14.38 5.13
C SER A 237 12.92 -15.38 6.24
N VAL A 238 12.06 -16.37 5.93
CA VAL A 238 11.67 -17.44 6.87
C VAL A 238 12.82 -18.43 7.10
N ILE A 239 13.62 -18.74 6.07
CA ILE A 239 14.83 -19.56 6.20
C ILE A 239 15.83 -18.89 7.16
N ILE A 240 15.99 -17.57 7.04
CA ILE A 240 16.87 -16.77 7.91
C ILE A 240 16.33 -16.74 9.34
N GLN A 241 15.01 -16.57 9.53
CA GLN A 241 14.37 -16.60 10.84
C GLN A 241 14.46 -17.99 11.53
N ASP A 242 14.35 -19.10 10.78
CA ASP A 242 14.58 -20.46 11.30
C ASP A 242 16.03 -20.61 11.78
N VAL A 243 17.00 -20.13 11.01
CA VAL A 243 18.43 -20.09 11.41
C VAL A 243 18.63 -19.28 12.70
N VAL A 244 18.07 -18.07 12.83
CA VAL A 244 18.14 -17.29 14.08
C VAL A 244 17.50 -18.06 15.24
N GLY A 245 16.34 -18.68 15.03
CA GLY A 245 15.67 -19.52 16.01
C GLY A 245 16.51 -20.72 16.46
N ARG A 246 17.25 -21.36 15.55
CA ARG A 246 18.17 -22.47 15.87
C ARG A 246 19.42 -22.01 16.61
N ILE A 247 19.99 -20.85 16.26
CA ILE A 247 21.11 -20.24 16.98
C ILE A 247 20.69 -19.97 18.44
N LEU A 248 19.54 -19.33 18.65
CA LEU A 248 18.92 -19.17 19.97
C LEU A 248 18.59 -20.50 20.65
N ALA A 249 18.31 -21.54 19.86
CA ALA A 249 18.05 -22.87 20.39
C ALA A 249 19.30 -23.59 20.90
N GLY A 250 20.48 -23.24 20.41
CA GLY A 250 21.72 -24.02 20.52
C GLY A 250 21.77 -25.22 19.55
N ASP A 251 20.84 -25.30 18.59
CA ASP A 251 20.67 -26.37 17.61
C ASP A 251 21.46 -26.05 16.32
N VAL A 252 22.75 -25.75 16.50
CA VAL A 252 23.68 -25.27 15.46
C VAL A 252 25.11 -25.78 15.72
N PRO A 253 26.00 -25.76 14.71
CA PRO A 253 27.44 -26.00 14.91
C PRO A 253 28.03 -25.14 16.04
N GLU A 254 29.05 -25.66 16.73
CA GLU A 254 29.70 -24.95 17.86
C GLU A 254 30.16 -23.53 17.50
N THR A 255 30.60 -23.32 16.26
CA THR A 255 31.04 -22.02 15.71
C THR A 255 29.94 -20.96 15.60
N LEU A 256 28.67 -21.33 15.79
CA LEU A 256 27.51 -20.44 15.75
C LEU A 256 26.76 -20.32 17.09
N LYS A 257 27.15 -21.07 18.13
CA LYS A 257 26.46 -21.00 19.42
C LYS A 257 26.73 -19.66 20.11
N GLY A 258 25.66 -19.00 20.53
CA GLY A 258 25.73 -17.68 21.19
C GLY A 258 26.04 -16.51 20.24
N VAL A 259 26.18 -16.74 18.93
CA VAL A 259 26.46 -15.68 17.95
C VAL A 259 25.22 -14.80 17.77
N GLY A 260 25.39 -13.48 17.92
CA GLY A 260 24.33 -12.51 17.68
C GLY A 260 24.07 -12.31 16.18
N VAL A 261 22.80 -12.30 15.78
CA VAL A 261 22.37 -11.92 14.41
C VAL A 261 21.76 -10.53 14.43
N TRP A 262 22.24 -9.64 13.55
CA TRP A 262 21.92 -8.21 13.52
C TRP A 262 21.51 -7.75 12.12
N GLN A 263 20.36 -7.08 12.01
CA GLN A 263 19.81 -6.61 10.74
C GLN A 263 20.28 -5.18 10.42
N ILE A 264 20.97 -5.02 9.28
CA ILE A 264 21.52 -3.77 8.77
C ILE A 264 20.79 -3.30 7.49
N SER A 265 20.92 -2.02 7.18
CA SER A 265 20.43 -1.42 5.93
C SER A 265 21.31 -0.22 5.53
N GLY A 266 21.43 0.04 4.23
CA GLY A 266 22.21 1.17 3.72
C GLY A 266 21.71 2.50 4.26
N GLY A 267 20.39 2.66 4.37
CA GLY A 267 19.75 3.82 4.97
C GLY A 267 20.15 4.07 6.42
N ARG A 268 20.19 3.03 7.28
CA ARG A 268 20.58 3.16 8.70
C ARG A 268 22.06 3.49 8.88
N LEU A 269 22.94 2.94 8.03
CA LEU A 269 24.37 3.25 8.06
C LEU A 269 24.64 4.74 7.71
N MET A 270 23.85 5.31 6.81
CA MET A 270 23.95 6.72 6.39
C MET A 270 23.12 7.70 7.25
N ALA A 271 22.26 7.20 8.14
CA ALA A 271 21.31 8.03 8.89
C ALA A 271 22.00 9.01 9.86
N GLY A 272 21.55 10.27 9.83
CA GLY A 272 22.06 11.35 10.69
C GLY A 272 23.35 12.03 10.21
N MET A 273 23.94 11.55 9.11
CA MET A 273 25.22 12.08 8.60
C MET A 273 25.03 13.42 7.89
N ARG A 274 25.76 14.45 8.33
CA ARG A 274 25.72 15.80 7.74
C ARG A 274 27.05 16.23 7.11
N PHE A 275 28.17 15.61 7.50
CA PHE A 275 29.51 15.97 7.05
C PHE A 275 30.18 14.82 6.29
N LEU A 276 31.09 15.17 5.38
CA LEU A 276 31.86 14.21 4.60
C LEU A 276 32.70 13.31 5.51
N GLY A 277 32.77 12.01 5.23
CA GLY A 277 33.59 11.04 5.98
C GLY A 277 32.94 10.41 7.23
N GLN A 278 31.94 11.04 7.86
CA GLN A 278 31.32 10.51 9.09
C GLN A 278 30.69 9.11 8.93
N TRP A 279 30.16 8.82 7.74
CA TRP A 279 29.62 7.49 7.42
C TRP A 279 30.71 6.43 7.27
N GLN A 280 31.91 6.81 6.81
CA GLN A 280 33.06 5.90 6.67
C GLN A 280 33.56 5.49 8.05
N GLU A 281 33.73 6.46 8.96
CA GLU A 281 34.11 6.21 10.35
C GLU A 281 33.11 5.29 11.06
N ARG A 282 31.80 5.53 10.89
CA ARG A 282 30.75 4.64 11.41
C ARG A 282 30.84 3.22 10.86
N VAL A 283 31.10 3.04 9.56
CA VAL A 283 31.27 1.71 8.96
C VAL A 283 32.54 1.04 9.48
N ILE A 284 33.65 1.77 9.64
CA ILE A 284 34.89 1.24 10.23
C ILE A 284 34.68 0.78 11.68
N ASN A 285 34.02 1.58 12.51
CA ASN A 285 33.72 1.21 13.90
C ASN A 285 32.78 0.00 13.99
N LEU A 286 31.76 -0.06 13.11
CA LEU A 286 30.91 -1.25 12.97
C LEU A 286 31.70 -2.50 12.61
N ILE A 287 32.67 -2.40 11.70
CA ILE A 287 33.54 -3.51 11.29
C ILE A 287 34.32 -4.06 12.50
N GLU A 288 34.92 -3.19 13.33
CA GLU A 288 35.68 -3.61 14.51
C GLU A 288 34.80 -4.22 15.62
N GLU A 289 33.60 -3.66 15.85
CA GLU A 289 32.64 -4.25 16.80
C GLU A 289 32.10 -5.61 16.31
N VAL A 290 31.88 -5.78 15.01
CA VAL A 290 31.43 -7.05 14.41
C VAL A 290 32.53 -8.12 14.45
N LYS A 291 33.79 -7.76 14.14
CA LYS A 291 34.96 -8.64 14.32
C LYS A 291 35.08 -9.15 15.75
N THR A 292 34.92 -8.25 16.72
CA THR A 292 35.09 -8.56 18.15
C THR A 292 33.94 -9.42 18.69
N SER A 293 32.71 -9.13 18.27
CA SER A 293 31.51 -9.88 18.68
C SER A 293 31.29 -11.19 17.92
N GLY A 294 31.94 -11.37 16.77
CA GLY A 294 31.68 -12.49 15.86
C GLY A 294 30.28 -12.48 15.22
N ALA A 295 29.59 -11.33 15.26
CA ALA A 295 28.20 -11.19 14.86
C ALA A 295 27.95 -11.51 13.36
N VAL A 296 26.79 -12.10 13.07
CA VAL A 296 26.30 -12.24 11.70
C VAL A 296 25.46 -11.01 11.34
N LEU A 297 25.83 -10.34 10.27
CA LEU A 297 25.07 -9.23 9.70
C LEU A 297 24.05 -9.75 8.70
N PHE A 298 22.81 -9.26 8.74
CA PHE A 298 21.77 -9.55 7.78
C PHE A 298 21.32 -8.27 7.06
N ALA A 299 21.46 -8.22 5.73
CA ALA A 299 20.97 -7.14 4.89
C ALA A 299 19.79 -7.59 4.02
N GLU A 300 18.58 -7.13 4.33
CA GLU A 300 17.34 -7.49 3.60
C GLU A 300 17.33 -7.08 2.12
N ASN A 301 18.11 -6.06 1.75
CA ASN A 301 18.13 -5.54 0.39
C ASN A 301 19.57 -5.31 -0.08
N LEU A 302 20.07 -6.24 -0.89
CA LEU A 302 21.40 -6.16 -1.49
C LEU A 302 21.61 -4.85 -2.27
N ILE A 303 20.63 -4.38 -3.04
CA ILE A 303 20.79 -3.18 -3.88
C ILE A 303 20.93 -1.93 -3.01
N GLU A 304 20.18 -1.81 -1.92
CA GLU A 304 20.31 -0.67 -1.00
C GLU A 304 21.68 -0.64 -0.32
N LEU A 305 22.22 -1.81 0.03
CA LEU A 305 23.59 -1.91 0.55
C LEU A 305 24.63 -1.54 -0.52
N LEU A 306 24.44 -1.97 -1.78
CA LEU A 306 25.37 -1.69 -2.87
C LEU A 306 25.35 -0.23 -3.36
N GLU A 307 24.17 0.40 -3.41
CA GLU A 307 24.01 1.79 -3.86
C GLU A 307 24.20 2.82 -2.73
N SER A 308 24.60 2.36 -1.53
CA SER A 308 24.91 3.24 -0.40
C SER A 308 26.23 4.00 -0.59
N SER A 309 26.08 5.13 -1.28
CA SER A 309 27.02 6.22 -1.53
C SER A 309 28.13 6.00 -2.56
N GLY A 310 28.21 6.96 -3.47
CA GLY A 310 29.32 7.21 -4.39
C GLY A 310 29.09 8.55 -5.08
N THR A 311 29.53 9.66 -4.47
CA THR A 311 29.76 10.89 -5.23
C THR A 311 31.01 10.71 -6.10
N GLU A 312 31.21 11.57 -7.11
CA GLU A 312 32.25 11.44 -8.15
C GLU A 312 33.71 11.30 -7.65
N GLN A 313 33.96 11.40 -6.34
CA GLN A 313 35.28 11.34 -5.70
C GLN A 313 35.57 10.04 -4.93
N HIS A 314 34.57 9.17 -4.69
CA HIS A 314 34.76 7.89 -3.98
C HIS A 314 34.09 6.74 -4.73
N VAL A 315 34.90 5.91 -5.38
CA VAL A 315 34.47 4.94 -6.41
C VAL A 315 33.76 3.69 -5.83
N GLU A 316 33.94 3.36 -4.54
CA GLU A 316 33.58 2.03 -4.01
C GLU A 316 32.55 1.99 -2.86
N GLY A 317 32.16 3.14 -2.29
CA GLY A 317 31.08 3.23 -1.28
C GLY A 317 31.24 2.37 -0.02
N ILE A 318 30.12 2.04 0.64
CA ILE A 318 30.09 1.04 1.73
C ILE A 318 30.58 -0.36 1.24
N PRO A 319 30.25 -0.84 0.03
CA PRO A 319 30.72 -2.15 -0.45
C PRO A 319 32.23 -2.30 -0.46
N GLY A 320 32.98 -1.26 -0.85
CA GLY A 320 34.45 -1.26 -0.83
C GLY A 320 35.06 -1.42 0.56
N LEU A 321 34.42 -0.84 1.59
CA LEU A 321 34.88 -0.99 2.97
C LEU A 321 34.57 -2.38 3.55
N LEU A 322 33.43 -2.99 3.18
CA LEU A 322 33.04 -4.31 3.66
C LEU A 322 33.77 -5.46 2.94
N LEU A 323 34.09 -5.30 1.65
CA LEU A 323 34.59 -6.39 0.80
C LEU A 323 35.88 -7.08 1.32
N PRO A 324 36.93 -6.38 1.79
CA PRO A 324 38.12 -7.03 2.34
C PRO A 324 37.80 -7.93 3.55
N HIS A 325 36.86 -7.50 4.39
CA HIS A 325 36.47 -8.19 5.61
C HIS A 325 35.47 -9.34 5.38
N ILE A 326 34.68 -9.26 4.31
CA ILE A 326 33.88 -10.40 3.81
C ILE A 326 34.81 -11.49 3.25
N LEU A 327 35.88 -11.10 2.54
CA LEU A 327 36.84 -12.03 1.94
C LEU A 327 37.76 -12.71 2.98
N SER A 328 38.19 -11.99 4.02
CA SER A 328 38.95 -12.58 5.13
C SER A 328 38.10 -13.48 6.04
N GLY A 329 36.78 -13.27 6.05
CA GLY A 329 35.85 -13.94 6.97
C GLY A 329 35.67 -13.23 8.31
N ASP A 330 36.27 -12.03 8.47
CA ASP A 330 36.07 -11.10 9.59
C ASP A 330 34.60 -10.69 9.75
N ILE A 331 33.89 -10.56 8.63
CA ILE A 331 32.46 -10.23 8.57
C ILE A 331 31.71 -11.36 7.88
N VAL A 332 30.68 -11.85 8.56
CA VAL A 332 29.70 -12.77 7.99
C VAL A 332 28.46 -12.00 7.61
N LEU A 333 28.26 -11.79 6.31
CA LEU A 333 27.09 -11.13 5.74
C LEU A 333 26.12 -12.16 5.14
N VAL A 334 24.89 -12.18 5.63
CA VAL A 334 23.74 -12.79 4.96
C VAL A 334 22.95 -11.70 4.25
N THR A 335 22.49 -11.95 3.04
CA THR A 335 21.63 -11.01 2.33
C THR A 335 20.75 -11.75 1.33
N GLU A 336 19.66 -11.11 0.87
CA GLU A 336 18.78 -11.66 -0.15
C GLU A 336 18.69 -10.77 -1.40
N ALA A 337 18.50 -11.42 -2.56
CA ALA A 337 18.24 -10.75 -3.83
C ALA A 337 17.21 -11.51 -4.68
N ARG A 338 16.39 -10.74 -5.40
CA ARG A 338 15.58 -11.24 -6.53
C ARG A 338 16.48 -11.47 -7.76
N PRO A 339 16.06 -12.29 -8.75
CA PRO A 339 16.86 -12.53 -9.95
C PRO A 339 17.27 -11.24 -10.69
N GLU A 340 16.37 -10.25 -10.75
CA GLU A 340 16.64 -9.00 -11.47
C GLU A 340 17.58 -8.08 -10.71
N GLN A 341 17.47 -8.05 -9.37
CA GLN A 341 18.44 -7.39 -8.48
C GLN A 341 19.82 -8.04 -8.58
N LEU A 342 19.89 -9.38 -8.66
CA LEU A 342 21.14 -10.10 -8.87
C LEU A 342 21.79 -9.69 -10.20
N SER A 343 21.05 -9.68 -11.31
CA SER A 343 21.59 -9.27 -12.62
C SER A 343 22.06 -7.80 -12.63
N LEU A 344 21.38 -6.89 -11.93
CA LEU A 344 21.85 -5.51 -11.77
C LEU A 344 23.14 -5.43 -10.94
N ALA A 345 23.22 -6.18 -9.84
CA ALA A 345 24.41 -6.25 -9.00
C ALA A 345 25.60 -6.93 -9.70
N GLU A 346 25.36 -7.90 -10.60
CA GLU A 346 26.40 -8.54 -11.42
C GLU A 346 27.05 -7.57 -12.41
N GLN A 347 26.27 -6.63 -12.96
CA GLN A 347 26.78 -5.60 -13.85
C GLN A 347 27.58 -4.52 -13.10
N LYS A 348 27.10 -4.08 -11.93
CA LYS A 348 27.71 -2.96 -11.18
C LYS A 348 28.83 -3.37 -10.20
N HIS A 349 28.65 -4.48 -9.47
CA HIS A 349 29.52 -4.89 -8.34
C HIS A 349 29.95 -6.37 -8.41
N PRO A 350 30.53 -6.84 -9.53
CA PRO A 350 30.87 -8.26 -9.72
C PRO A 350 31.85 -8.80 -8.67
N SER A 351 32.80 -7.99 -8.19
CA SER A 351 33.75 -8.39 -7.16
C SER A 351 33.09 -8.66 -5.81
N PHE A 352 32.08 -7.85 -5.44
CA PHE A 352 31.34 -8.04 -4.19
C PHE A 352 30.51 -9.32 -4.22
N LEU A 353 29.82 -9.59 -5.33
CA LEU A 353 29.05 -10.82 -5.51
C LEU A 353 29.90 -12.08 -5.52
N ARG A 354 31.15 -12.02 -5.98
CA ARG A 354 32.09 -13.16 -5.95
C ARG A 354 32.54 -13.52 -4.53
N ALA A 355 32.43 -12.59 -3.57
CA ALA A 355 32.73 -12.84 -2.17
C ALA A 355 31.56 -13.47 -1.39
N LEU A 356 30.38 -13.63 -2.02
CA LEU A 356 29.19 -14.21 -1.41
C LEU A 356 28.87 -15.58 -2.02
N ARG A 357 28.70 -16.60 -1.18
CA ARG A 357 28.19 -17.91 -1.62
C ARG A 357 26.71 -17.79 -1.98
N ARG A 358 26.34 -18.25 -3.18
CA ARG A 358 24.94 -18.20 -3.64
C ARG A 358 24.16 -19.40 -3.08
N LEU A 359 22.99 -19.13 -2.51
CA LEU A 359 22.02 -20.14 -2.09
C LEU A 359 20.71 -19.91 -2.85
N PRO A 360 20.47 -20.61 -3.97
CA PRO A 360 19.25 -20.47 -4.74
C PRO A 360 18.04 -21.09 -4.03
N ILE A 361 16.96 -20.33 -3.91
CA ILE A 361 15.71 -20.76 -3.28
C ILE A 361 14.61 -20.80 -4.35
N GLU A 362 14.38 -21.99 -4.90
CA GLU A 362 13.37 -22.23 -5.93
C GLU A 362 11.94 -22.23 -5.36
N PRO A 363 10.89 -21.83 -6.11
CA PRO A 363 9.49 -21.92 -5.67
C PRO A 363 9.09 -23.35 -5.28
N LEU A 364 8.32 -23.50 -4.19
CA LEU A 364 7.82 -24.82 -3.79
C LEU A 364 6.80 -25.38 -4.81
N PRO A 365 6.84 -26.68 -5.14
CA PRO A 365 5.76 -27.38 -5.83
C PRO A 365 4.42 -27.26 -5.08
N ALA A 366 3.30 -27.41 -5.79
CA ALA A 366 1.96 -27.34 -5.18
C ALA A 366 1.76 -28.35 -4.05
N ALA A 367 2.28 -29.58 -4.19
CA ALA A 367 2.17 -30.64 -3.18
C ALA A 367 2.94 -30.33 -1.87
N GLU A 368 4.11 -29.69 -1.97
CA GLU A 368 4.87 -29.24 -0.82
C GLU A 368 4.24 -27.98 -0.21
N THR A 369 3.68 -27.10 -1.04
CA THR A 369 2.92 -25.93 -0.58
C THR A 369 1.66 -26.34 0.20
N ASP A 370 0.95 -27.41 -0.18
CA ASP A 370 -0.16 -27.94 0.64
C ASP A 370 0.29 -28.38 2.04
N ARG A 371 1.46 -29.03 2.16
CA ARG A 371 2.04 -29.40 3.46
C ARG A 371 2.39 -28.18 4.29
N VAL A 372 2.92 -27.12 3.66
CA VAL A 372 3.15 -25.83 4.33
C VAL A 372 1.82 -25.23 4.81
N LEU A 373 0.77 -25.24 3.98
CA LEU A 373 -0.57 -24.78 4.36
C LEU A 373 -1.20 -25.61 5.49
N ASP A 374 -0.96 -26.92 5.54
CA ASP A 374 -1.39 -27.79 6.64
C ASP A 374 -0.70 -27.40 7.96
N ARG A 375 0.62 -27.16 7.94
CA ARG A 375 1.37 -26.63 9.10
C ARG A 375 0.88 -25.24 9.51
N VAL A 376 0.58 -24.37 8.55
CA VAL A 376 -0.03 -23.06 8.81
C VAL A 376 -1.41 -23.22 9.43
N SER A 377 -2.27 -24.14 8.97
CA SER A 377 -3.57 -24.46 9.58
C SER A 377 -3.47 -24.79 11.09
N PHE A 378 -2.45 -25.54 11.50
CA PHE A 378 -2.20 -25.79 12.94
C PHE A 378 -1.83 -24.52 13.73
N ARG A 379 -1.01 -23.64 13.15
CA ARG A 379 -0.62 -22.34 13.73
C ARG A 379 -1.82 -21.39 13.82
N LEU A 380 -2.58 -21.24 12.74
CA LEU A 380 -3.81 -20.43 12.70
C LEU A 380 -4.83 -20.91 13.74
N GLY A 381 -4.92 -22.22 13.98
CA GLY A 381 -5.78 -22.76 15.02
C GLY A 381 -5.35 -22.46 16.46
N ARG A 382 -4.08 -22.08 16.69
CA ARG A 382 -3.63 -21.55 17.99
C ARG A 382 -3.82 -20.03 18.07
N GLN A 383 -3.59 -19.30 16.98
CA GLN A 383 -3.58 -17.83 16.96
C GLN A 383 -4.97 -17.19 16.75
N HIS A 384 -5.87 -17.86 16.02
CA HIS A 384 -7.16 -17.30 15.57
C HIS A 384 -8.37 -18.23 15.81
N GLY A 385 -8.14 -19.44 16.35
CA GLY A 385 -9.21 -20.41 16.62
C GLY A 385 -9.74 -21.18 15.40
N VAL A 386 -9.14 -21.01 14.22
CA VAL A 386 -9.61 -21.59 12.95
C VAL A 386 -8.73 -22.75 12.44
N ARG A 387 -9.28 -23.62 11.60
CA ARG A 387 -8.51 -24.60 10.79
C ARG A 387 -8.93 -24.51 9.33
N LEU A 388 -8.00 -24.82 8.43
CA LEU A 388 -8.29 -25.01 7.01
C LEU A 388 -8.71 -26.47 6.75
N SER A 389 -9.82 -26.66 6.04
CA SER A 389 -10.17 -27.93 5.40
C SER A 389 -9.21 -28.28 4.25
N VAL A 390 -9.24 -29.51 3.74
CA VAL A 390 -8.40 -29.92 2.60
C VAL A 390 -8.83 -29.18 1.34
N GLU A 391 -10.14 -29.06 1.15
CA GLU A 391 -10.81 -28.34 0.08
C GLU A 391 -10.43 -26.86 0.07
N ALA A 392 -10.35 -26.22 1.24
CA ALA A 392 -9.88 -24.85 1.36
C ALA A 392 -8.41 -24.68 0.92
N ARG A 393 -7.51 -25.60 1.28
CA ARG A 393 -6.10 -25.53 0.86
C ARG A 393 -5.95 -25.76 -0.63
N GLN A 394 -6.67 -26.73 -1.19
CA GLN A 394 -6.75 -26.94 -2.65
C GLN A 394 -7.25 -25.68 -3.36
N LYS A 395 -8.31 -25.03 -2.84
CA LYS A 395 -8.86 -23.81 -3.42
C LYS A 395 -7.91 -22.61 -3.31
N ILE A 396 -7.18 -22.48 -2.19
CA ILE A 396 -6.09 -21.50 -2.04
C ILE A 396 -5.02 -21.70 -3.13
N LEU A 397 -4.56 -22.93 -3.34
CA LEU A 397 -3.55 -23.26 -4.36
C LEU A 397 -4.05 -23.01 -5.79
N GLU A 398 -5.30 -23.36 -6.09
CA GLU A 398 -5.95 -23.07 -7.38
C GLU A 398 -5.95 -21.55 -7.65
N LEU A 399 -6.54 -20.76 -6.73
CA LEU A 399 -6.74 -19.33 -6.91
C LEU A 399 -5.41 -18.58 -7.02
N THR A 400 -4.48 -18.83 -6.09
CA THR A 400 -3.17 -18.15 -6.08
C THR A 400 -2.22 -18.66 -7.16
N GLY A 401 -2.41 -19.88 -7.67
CA GLY A 401 -1.65 -20.44 -8.79
C GLY A 401 -2.12 -20.00 -10.17
N ARG A 402 -3.43 -19.72 -10.32
CA ARG A 402 -4.12 -19.27 -11.55
C ARG A 402 -4.03 -17.75 -11.73
N PHE A 403 -4.34 -17.00 -10.69
CA PHE A 403 -4.33 -15.53 -10.67
C PHE A 403 -3.07 -15.05 -9.93
N ARG A 404 -1.89 -15.36 -10.50
CA ARG A 404 -0.59 -15.10 -9.85
C ARG A 404 -0.37 -13.60 -9.67
N GLY A 405 -0.32 -13.16 -8.42
CA GLY A 405 0.25 -11.87 -8.05
C GLY A 405 1.78 -11.86 -8.20
N ALA A 406 2.43 -10.81 -7.69
CA ALA A 406 3.89 -10.62 -7.80
C ALA A 406 4.73 -11.53 -6.87
N GLY A 407 4.27 -12.75 -6.56
CA GLY A 407 4.92 -13.66 -5.61
C GLY A 407 4.85 -15.14 -6.06
N ALA A 408 5.89 -15.89 -5.69
CA ALA A 408 5.99 -17.33 -5.91
C ALA A 408 5.66 -18.13 -4.64
N PHE A 409 5.33 -19.41 -4.80
CA PHE A 409 4.97 -20.28 -3.68
C PHE A 409 6.14 -20.52 -2.70
N PRO A 410 5.86 -20.58 -1.38
CA PRO A 410 4.53 -20.70 -0.77
C PRO A 410 3.83 -19.36 -0.43
N GLY A 411 4.51 -18.21 -0.56
CA GLY A 411 4.08 -16.91 0.00
C GLY A 411 2.60 -16.53 -0.22
N PRO A 412 2.12 -16.38 -1.47
CA PRO A 412 0.74 -15.96 -1.74
C PRO A 412 -0.34 -16.88 -1.15
N ALA A 413 -0.06 -18.18 -1.07
CA ALA A 413 -0.97 -19.16 -0.50
C ALA A 413 -1.07 -19.00 1.03
N VAL A 414 0.07 -18.77 1.70
CA VAL A 414 0.12 -18.50 3.14
C VAL A 414 -0.55 -17.16 3.47
N GLU A 415 -0.35 -16.12 2.65
CA GLU A 415 -1.00 -14.82 2.83
C GLU A 415 -2.53 -14.92 2.74
N LEU A 416 -3.06 -15.65 1.75
CA LEU A 416 -4.50 -15.88 1.62
C LEU A 416 -5.06 -16.67 2.82
N ALA A 417 -4.35 -17.71 3.28
CA ALA A 417 -4.72 -18.46 4.47
C ALA A 417 -4.75 -17.61 5.74
N GLU A 418 -3.76 -16.72 5.94
CA GLU A 418 -3.74 -15.78 7.05
C GLU A 418 -4.88 -14.76 6.96
N ARG A 419 -5.18 -14.24 5.76
CA ARG A 419 -6.30 -13.32 5.53
C ARG A 419 -7.63 -13.97 5.91
N MET A 420 -7.89 -15.19 5.43
CA MET A 420 -9.08 -15.97 5.80
C MET A 420 -9.18 -16.12 7.33
N ALA A 421 -8.08 -16.46 8.00
CA ALA A 421 -8.07 -16.63 9.45
C ALA A 421 -8.28 -15.32 10.23
N ARG A 422 -7.80 -14.18 9.73
CA ARG A 422 -8.05 -12.86 10.34
C ARG A 422 -9.50 -12.43 10.19
N THR A 423 -10.13 -12.68 9.04
CA THR A 423 -11.54 -12.39 8.78
C THR A 423 -12.47 -13.25 9.66
N HIS A 424 -12.22 -14.55 9.73
CA HIS A 424 -13.07 -15.50 10.47
C HIS A 424 -12.53 -15.84 11.87
N ARG A 425 -11.70 -14.97 12.47
CA ARG A 425 -11.16 -15.19 13.82
C ARG A 425 -12.29 -15.28 14.83
N THR A 426 -12.25 -16.29 15.69
CA THR A 426 -13.22 -16.42 16.79
C THR A 426 -12.74 -15.56 17.97
N GLN A 427 -13.60 -14.73 18.55
CA GLN A 427 -13.23 -13.92 19.73
C GLN A 427 -13.00 -14.78 20.99
N ALA A 428 -13.58 -15.97 21.03
CA ALA A 428 -13.16 -17.00 21.97
C ALA A 428 -11.82 -17.60 21.51
N VAL A 429 -10.76 -17.30 22.25
CA VAL A 429 -9.64 -18.24 22.37
C VAL A 429 -10.27 -19.55 22.85
N ALA A 430 -10.16 -20.61 22.06
CA ALA A 430 -10.88 -21.84 22.36
C ALA A 430 -10.48 -22.40 23.72
N GLU A 431 -11.36 -22.27 24.71
CA GLU A 431 -11.31 -23.05 25.95
C GLU A 431 -11.30 -24.53 25.57
N ASP A 432 -10.52 -25.33 26.30
CA ASP A 432 -10.23 -26.72 25.97
C ASP A 432 -11.52 -27.55 25.82
N GLY A 433 -11.90 -27.81 24.56
CA GLY A 433 -13.04 -28.67 24.21
C GLY A 433 -13.94 -28.14 23.09
N GLN A 434 -13.96 -26.83 22.79
CA GLN A 434 -14.80 -26.33 21.69
C GLN A 434 -14.21 -26.65 20.30
N PRO A 435 -15.04 -27.04 19.31
CA PRO A 435 -14.58 -27.31 17.96
C PRO A 435 -14.11 -26.00 17.28
N ARG A 436 -12.85 -25.98 16.85
CA ARG A 436 -12.30 -24.89 16.04
C ARG A 436 -13.08 -24.73 14.74
N LEU A 437 -13.40 -23.49 14.36
CA LEU A 437 -14.07 -23.19 13.10
C LEU A 437 -13.25 -23.75 11.93
N VAL A 438 -13.86 -24.59 11.09
CA VAL A 438 -13.22 -25.15 9.90
C VAL A 438 -13.61 -24.29 8.69
N LEU A 439 -12.62 -23.64 8.08
CA LEU A 439 -12.79 -22.83 6.89
C LEU A 439 -12.83 -23.74 5.65
N LEU A 440 -13.86 -23.55 4.83
CA LEU A 440 -14.17 -24.31 3.61
C LEU A 440 -13.69 -23.56 2.35
N ALA A 441 -13.78 -24.19 1.17
CA ALA A 441 -13.36 -23.61 -0.10
C ALA A 441 -14.03 -22.25 -0.42
N GLU A 442 -15.32 -22.08 -0.05
CA GLU A 442 -16.06 -20.82 -0.20
C GLU A 442 -15.39 -19.64 0.53
N HIS A 443 -14.74 -19.88 1.67
CA HIS A 443 -14.05 -18.86 2.46
C HIS A 443 -12.78 -18.39 1.75
N ALA A 444 -12.13 -19.28 0.98
CA ALA A 444 -10.98 -18.93 0.14
C ALA A 444 -11.42 -18.10 -1.07
N VAL A 445 -12.55 -18.44 -1.70
CA VAL A 445 -13.17 -17.65 -2.78
C VAL A 445 -13.55 -16.26 -2.28
N GLU A 446 -14.19 -16.16 -1.12
CA GLU A 446 -14.56 -14.87 -0.52
C GLU A 446 -13.36 -14.00 -0.16
N ALA A 447 -12.35 -14.55 0.52
CA ALA A 447 -11.14 -13.82 0.86
C ALA A 447 -10.36 -13.36 -0.38
N TYR A 448 -10.38 -14.15 -1.46
CA TYR A 448 -9.72 -13.79 -2.72
C TYR A 448 -10.51 -12.77 -3.54
N ALA A 449 -11.84 -12.88 -3.60
CA ALA A 449 -12.72 -11.86 -4.19
C ALA A 449 -12.55 -10.50 -3.48
N SER A 450 -12.54 -10.50 -2.14
CA SER A 450 -12.31 -9.29 -1.34
C SER A 450 -10.93 -8.67 -1.56
N LEU A 451 -9.87 -9.48 -1.73
CA LEU A 451 -8.51 -9.02 -2.02
C LEU A 451 -8.39 -8.39 -3.42
N THR A 452 -8.94 -9.06 -4.43
CA THR A 452 -8.69 -8.74 -5.85
C THR A 452 -9.74 -7.84 -6.47
N GLY A 453 -10.98 -7.89 -5.99
CA GLY A 453 -12.16 -7.32 -6.63
C GLY A 453 -12.82 -8.24 -7.67
N LEU A 454 -12.24 -9.42 -7.95
CA LEU A 454 -12.78 -10.36 -8.94
C LEU A 454 -14.15 -10.92 -8.53
N PRO A 455 -15.15 -10.94 -9.43
CA PRO A 455 -16.45 -11.56 -9.16
C PRO A 455 -16.31 -13.02 -8.72
N LYS A 456 -17.11 -13.45 -7.72
CA LYS A 456 -17.04 -14.81 -7.14
C LYS A 456 -17.32 -15.86 -8.23
N GLU A 457 -18.14 -15.52 -9.20
CA GLU A 457 -18.55 -16.29 -10.38
C GLU A 457 -17.37 -16.57 -11.32
N LEU A 458 -16.30 -15.77 -11.32
CA LEU A 458 -15.07 -16.06 -12.08
C LEU A 458 -14.09 -16.95 -11.30
N LEU A 459 -14.19 -16.94 -9.96
CA LEU A 459 -13.27 -17.62 -9.04
C LEU A 459 -13.76 -19.04 -8.66
N ASP A 460 -15.07 -19.28 -8.66
CA ASP A 460 -15.65 -20.57 -8.30
C ASP A 460 -16.27 -21.32 -9.48
N ALA A 461 -15.76 -22.51 -9.78
CA ALA A 461 -16.20 -23.33 -10.91
C ALA A 461 -17.64 -23.85 -10.78
N SER A 462 -18.17 -23.96 -9.55
CA SER A 462 -19.57 -24.36 -9.29
C SER A 462 -20.60 -23.26 -9.55
N SER A 463 -20.19 -21.99 -9.60
CA SER A 463 -21.11 -20.87 -9.79
C SER A 463 -21.69 -20.82 -11.22
N GLU A 464 -22.97 -20.45 -11.34
CA GLU A 464 -23.60 -20.19 -12.64
C GLU A 464 -22.88 -19.04 -13.37
N PHE A 465 -22.82 -19.11 -14.69
CA PHE A 465 -22.15 -18.11 -15.53
C PHE A 465 -22.78 -18.10 -16.93
N HIS A 466 -23.34 -16.95 -17.33
CA HIS A 466 -23.96 -16.77 -18.63
C HIS A 466 -23.26 -15.66 -19.42
N ALA A 467 -22.63 -16.02 -20.54
CA ALA A 467 -21.92 -15.05 -21.38
C ALA A 467 -22.86 -13.94 -21.93
N ASP A 468 -24.15 -14.24 -22.10
CA ASP A 468 -25.16 -13.26 -22.53
C ASP A 468 -25.50 -12.22 -21.46
N GLU A 469 -25.38 -12.54 -20.17
CA GLU A 469 -25.50 -11.55 -19.09
C GLU A 469 -24.30 -10.60 -19.07
N VAL A 470 -23.09 -11.15 -19.26
CA VAL A 470 -21.85 -10.37 -19.43
C VAL A 470 -21.96 -9.44 -20.64
N ARG A 471 -22.47 -9.97 -21.76
CA ARG A 471 -22.74 -9.22 -22.99
C ARG A 471 -23.71 -8.07 -22.74
N SER A 472 -24.84 -8.33 -22.08
CA SER A 472 -25.81 -7.29 -21.72
C SER A 472 -25.19 -6.21 -20.84
N HIS A 473 -24.42 -6.59 -19.80
CA HIS A 473 -23.72 -5.63 -18.94
C HIS A 473 -22.80 -4.67 -19.71
N PHE A 474 -22.01 -5.18 -20.65
CA PHE A 474 -21.14 -4.35 -21.48
C PHE A 474 -21.92 -3.54 -22.53
N ALA A 475 -22.93 -4.12 -23.17
CA ALA A 475 -23.76 -3.44 -24.16
C ALA A 475 -24.60 -2.29 -23.57
N GLU A 476 -25.06 -2.42 -22.33
CA GLU A 476 -25.72 -1.34 -21.58
C GLU A 476 -24.82 -0.14 -21.29
N ALA A 477 -23.49 -0.31 -21.34
CA ALA A 477 -22.52 0.75 -21.02
C ALA A 477 -21.74 1.26 -22.24
N ILE A 478 -21.65 0.47 -23.32
CA ILE A 478 -20.80 0.72 -24.49
C ILE A 478 -21.66 0.74 -25.76
N TYR A 479 -22.14 1.92 -26.13
CA TYR A 479 -23.08 2.11 -27.25
C TYR A 479 -22.40 2.07 -28.61
N GLY A 480 -22.94 1.28 -29.54
CA GLY A 480 -22.54 1.28 -30.95
C GLY A 480 -21.19 0.62 -31.27
N GLN A 481 -20.55 -0.04 -30.29
CA GLN A 481 -19.23 -0.68 -30.44
C GLN A 481 -19.30 -2.19 -30.17
N PRO A 482 -20.02 -2.98 -30.99
CA PRO A 482 -20.19 -4.40 -30.72
C PRO A 482 -18.86 -5.16 -30.69
N GLU A 483 -17.88 -4.82 -31.53
CA GLU A 483 -16.53 -5.40 -31.46
C GLU A 483 -15.82 -5.16 -30.12
N GLY A 484 -16.06 -4.01 -29.49
CA GLY A 484 -15.56 -3.71 -28.14
C GLY A 484 -16.24 -4.57 -27.08
N VAL A 485 -17.58 -4.72 -27.18
CA VAL A 485 -18.38 -5.57 -26.29
C VAL A 485 -17.95 -7.04 -26.40
N GLU A 486 -17.91 -7.62 -27.61
CA GLU A 486 -17.47 -9.00 -27.85
C GLU A 486 -16.10 -9.28 -27.23
N ALA A 487 -15.15 -8.36 -27.38
CA ALA A 487 -13.81 -8.56 -26.85
C ALA A 487 -13.72 -8.55 -25.32
N MET A 488 -14.62 -7.84 -24.64
CA MET A 488 -14.72 -7.89 -23.17
C MET A 488 -15.44 -9.15 -22.71
N VAL A 489 -16.47 -9.61 -23.43
CA VAL A 489 -17.12 -10.90 -23.19
C VAL A 489 -16.12 -12.04 -23.34
N ASP A 490 -15.37 -12.08 -24.45
CA ASP A 490 -14.31 -13.07 -24.68
C ASP A 490 -13.26 -13.07 -23.57
N LEU A 491 -12.83 -11.88 -23.10
CA LEU A 491 -11.90 -11.76 -21.96
C LEU A 491 -12.48 -12.43 -20.70
N VAL A 492 -13.70 -12.07 -20.33
CA VAL A 492 -14.36 -12.61 -19.14
C VAL A 492 -14.58 -14.12 -19.28
N THR A 493 -14.93 -14.63 -20.46
CA THR A 493 -15.09 -16.07 -20.72
C THR A 493 -13.76 -16.82 -20.65
N VAL A 494 -12.66 -16.29 -21.20
CA VAL A 494 -11.31 -16.85 -21.05
C VAL A 494 -10.88 -16.87 -19.58
N LEU A 495 -11.14 -15.80 -18.84
CA LEU A 495 -10.87 -15.72 -17.41
C LEU A 495 -11.70 -16.70 -16.60
N ARG A 496 -13.00 -16.87 -16.91
CA ARG A 496 -13.90 -17.88 -16.32
C ARG A 496 -13.39 -19.30 -16.55
N ALA A 497 -12.97 -19.61 -17.77
CA ALA A 497 -12.43 -20.91 -18.15
C ALA A 497 -11.01 -21.18 -17.62
N GLY A 498 -10.28 -20.14 -17.21
CA GLY A 498 -8.90 -20.26 -16.71
C GLY A 498 -7.88 -20.52 -17.82
N LEU A 499 -8.19 -20.07 -19.05
CA LEU A 499 -7.36 -20.26 -20.25
C LEU A 499 -6.45 -19.06 -20.54
N ASN A 500 -6.31 -18.13 -19.58
CA ASN A 500 -5.41 -17.00 -19.69
C ASN A 500 -3.93 -17.43 -19.63
N PRO A 501 -3.03 -16.79 -20.40
CA PRO A 501 -1.60 -17.10 -20.37
C PRO A 501 -1.00 -16.77 -18.98
N PRO A 502 -0.23 -17.68 -18.34
CA PRO A 502 0.22 -17.51 -16.95
C PRO A 502 1.40 -16.53 -16.77
N ALA A 503 1.99 -16.05 -17.87
CA ALA A 503 3.17 -15.18 -17.90
C ALA A 503 2.97 -13.93 -18.77
N ARG A 504 1.72 -13.54 -19.01
CA ARG A 504 1.34 -12.30 -19.72
C ARG A 504 0.16 -11.65 -18.96
N PRO A 505 -0.20 -10.38 -19.23
CA PRO A 505 -1.39 -9.76 -18.66
C PRO A 505 -2.65 -10.58 -18.94
N LEU A 506 -3.70 -10.39 -18.13
CA LEU A 506 -5.00 -11.08 -18.28
C LEU A 506 -5.60 -10.90 -19.69
N GLY A 507 -5.31 -9.77 -20.32
CA GLY A 507 -5.44 -9.53 -21.75
C GLY A 507 -4.78 -8.21 -22.13
N SER A 508 -4.36 -8.08 -23.38
CA SER A 508 -3.77 -6.86 -23.93
C SER A 508 -4.49 -6.36 -25.19
N TYR A 509 -4.90 -5.09 -25.16
CA TYR A 509 -5.77 -4.50 -26.17
C TYR A 509 -5.22 -3.18 -26.70
N LEU A 510 -5.41 -2.95 -28.01
CA LEU A 510 -5.23 -1.64 -28.64
C LEU A 510 -6.57 -1.18 -29.24
N PHE A 511 -7.15 -0.14 -28.67
CA PHE A 511 -8.40 0.47 -29.13
C PHE A 511 -8.10 1.64 -30.08
N LEU A 512 -8.52 1.54 -31.33
CA LEU A 512 -8.33 2.54 -32.38
C LEU A 512 -9.63 3.29 -32.67
N GLY A 513 -9.57 4.43 -33.35
CA GLY A 513 -10.74 5.21 -33.79
C GLY A 513 -10.74 6.66 -33.25
N PRO A 514 -11.76 7.48 -33.56
CA PRO A 514 -11.78 8.88 -33.17
C PRO A 514 -11.91 9.12 -31.65
N THR A 515 -11.85 10.38 -31.22
CA THR A 515 -12.10 10.75 -29.82
C THR A 515 -13.59 10.64 -29.47
N GLY A 516 -13.92 10.42 -28.20
CA GLY A 516 -15.32 10.42 -27.74
C GLY A 516 -16.20 9.23 -28.15
N VAL A 517 -15.67 8.20 -28.81
CA VAL A 517 -16.43 7.01 -29.28
C VAL A 517 -16.60 5.89 -28.26
N GLY A 518 -15.97 5.98 -27.08
CA GLY A 518 -16.13 5.00 -25.98
C GLY A 518 -14.90 4.15 -25.60
N LYS A 519 -13.72 4.41 -26.19
CA LYS A 519 -12.46 3.69 -25.87
C LYS A 519 -12.18 3.65 -24.34
N THR A 520 -12.07 4.82 -23.71
CA THR A 520 -11.87 4.98 -22.26
C THR A 520 -13.04 4.43 -21.44
N GLN A 521 -14.28 4.58 -21.93
CA GLN A 521 -15.47 4.07 -21.25
C GLN A 521 -15.46 2.54 -21.17
N THR A 522 -14.94 1.86 -22.20
CA THR A 522 -14.78 0.39 -22.22
C THR A 522 -13.84 -0.07 -21.11
N ALA A 523 -12.68 0.59 -20.95
CA ALA A 523 -11.74 0.30 -19.86
C ALA A 523 -12.34 0.53 -18.46
N LEU A 524 -13.11 1.63 -18.29
CA LEU A 524 -13.83 1.94 -17.05
C LEU A 524 -14.91 0.91 -16.72
N THR A 525 -15.71 0.49 -17.71
CA THR A 525 -16.72 -0.56 -17.53
C THR A 525 -16.07 -1.88 -17.19
N LEU A 526 -14.97 -2.26 -17.86
CA LEU A 526 -14.22 -3.48 -17.57
C LEU A 526 -13.68 -3.51 -16.14
N ALA A 527 -13.11 -2.41 -15.64
CA ALA A 527 -12.63 -2.33 -14.26
C ALA A 527 -13.77 -2.43 -13.23
N ARG A 528 -14.92 -1.81 -13.51
CA ARG A 528 -16.13 -1.97 -12.68
C ARG A 528 -16.58 -3.44 -12.63
N TYR A 529 -16.58 -4.13 -13.78
CA TYR A 529 -17.00 -5.53 -13.86
C TYR A 529 -15.99 -6.49 -13.19
N LEU A 530 -14.71 -6.40 -13.56
CA LEU A 530 -13.67 -7.33 -13.09
C LEU A 530 -13.12 -7.02 -11.70
N PHE A 531 -13.21 -5.79 -11.21
CA PHE A 531 -12.57 -5.38 -9.95
C PHE A 531 -13.50 -4.57 -9.02
N ALA A 532 -14.81 -4.60 -9.29
CA ALA A 532 -15.89 -3.92 -8.55
C ALA A 532 -15.81 -2.36 -8.47
N SER A 533 -14.79 -1.71 -9.02
CA SER A 533 -14.61 -0.25 -8.93
C SER A 533 -13.91 0.34 -10.17
N HIS A 534 -14.20 1.61 -10.50
CA HIS A 534 -13.48 2.37 -11.53
C HIS A 534 -12.10 2.84 -11.07
N GLU A 535 -11.87 2.94 -9.76
CA GLU A 535 -10.56 3.30 -9.18
C GLU A 535 -9.51 2.20 -9.42
N ARG A 536 -9.99 1.03 -9.87
CA ARG A 536 -9.19 -0.06 -10.44
C ARG A 536 -8.79 0.20 -11.89
N VAL A 537 -8.95 1.42 -12.42
CA VAL A 537 -8.27 1.91 -13.63
C VAL A 537 -7.11 2.82 -13.23
N ILE A 538 -5.90 2.41 -13.57
CA ILE A 538 -4.74 3.30 -13.56
C ILE A 538 -4.56 3.88 -14.97
N ARG A 539 -4.78 5.19 -15.12
CA ARG A 539 -4.68 5.89 -16.41
C ARG A 539 -3.37 6.68 -16.49
N PHE A 540 -2.67 6.52 -17.60
CA PHE A 540 -1.55 7.35 -18.01
C PHE A 540 -1.88 8.00 -19.35
N ASP A 541 -1.84 9.32 -19.40
CA ASP A 541 -1.95 10.08 -20.65
C ASP A 541 -0.57 10.14 -21.31
N MET A 542 -0.39 9.51 -22.47
CA MET A 542 0.92 9.48 -23.15
C MET A 542 1.35 10.83 -23.71
N SER A 543 0.46 11.83 -23.75
CA SER A 543 0.84 13.21 -24.00
C SER A 543 1.62 13.86 -22.85
N GLU A 544 1.64 13.27 -21.64
CA GLU A 544 2.58 13.64 -20.58
C GLU A 544 3.97 12.98 -20.72
N TYR A 545 4.12 11.97 -21.59
CA TYR A 545 5.34 11.15 -21.70
C TYR A 545 5.94 11.20 -23.11
N GLN A 546 5.76 12.32 -23.83
CA GLN A 546 6.27 12.53 -25.19
C GLN A 546 7.80 12.72 -25.23
N ASP A 547 8.39 13.28 -24.18
CA ASP A 547 9.82 13.52 -24.07
C ASP A 547 10.56 12.45 -23.23
N SER A 548 11.86 12.32 -23.47
CA SER A 548 12.72 11.31 -22.84
C SER A 548 12.81 11.44 -21.30
N TRP A 549 12.71 12.66 -20.76
CA TRP A 549 12.81 12.92 -19.33
C TRP A 549 11.52 12.57 -18.58
N SER A 550 10.37 12.94 -19.13
CA SER A 550 9.07 12.54 -18.59
C SER A 550 8.89 11.02 -18.70
N ALA A 551 9.28 10.40 -19.82
CA ALA A 551 9.35 8.94 -19.96
C ALA A 551 10.25 8.28 -18.90
N ALA A 552 11.39 8.89 -18.56
CA ALA A 552 12.28 8.38 -17.50
C ALA A 552 11.64 8.38 -16.09
N ARG A 553 10.64 9.24 -15.82
CA ARG A 553 9.84 9.24 -14.57
C ARG A 553 8.96 7.99 -14.45
N LEU A 554 8.29 7.61 -15.53
CA LEU A 554 7.45 6.40 -15.59
C LEU A 554 8.25 5.13 -15.24
N VAL A 555 9.53 5.16 -15.64
CA VAL A 555 10.50 4.05 -15.66
C VAL A 555 11.41 3.98 -14.42
N GLY A 556 11.48 5.04 -13.60
CA GLY A 556 12.28 5.05 -12.37
C GLY A 556 13.78 5.35 -12.58
N ARG A 557 14.14 6.00 -13.70
CA ARG A 557 15.51 6.50 -13.93
C ARG A 557 15.76 7.88 -13.31
N TYR A 558 14.77 8.45 -12.63
CA TYR A 558 14.81 9.82 -12.13
C TYR A 558 15.06 9.88 -10.61
N LYS A 559 16.13 10.60 -10.21
CA LYS A 559 16.49 10.92 -8.81
C LYS A 559 16.55 9.72 -7.84
N GLY A 560 16.84 8.51 -8.34
CA GLY A 560 16.89 7.31 -7.49
C GLY A 560 15.54 6.91 -6.88
N GLN A 561 14.42 7.33 -7.48
CA GLN A 561 13.08 6.94 -7.05
C GLN A 561 12.54 5.77 -7.90
N PRO A 562 11.75 4.85 -7.31
CA PRO A 562 11.10 3.78 -8.06
C PRO A 562 10.23 4.32 -9.20
N GLY A 563 10.10 3.55 -10.28
CA GLY A 563 9.31 3.96 -11.43
C GLY A 563 7.84 4.18 -11.08
N GLU A 564 7.23 5.24 -11.58
CA GLU A 564 5.83 5.57 -11.26
C GLU A 564 4.88 4.40 -11.57
N LEU A 565 5.10 3.72 -12.71
CA LEU A 565 4.35 2.55 -13.12
C LEU A 565 4.59 1.36 -12.18
N VAL A 566 5.86 1.08 -11.82
CA VAL A 566 6.23 0.02 -10.88
C VAL A 566 5.63 0.24 -9.50
N ARG A 567 5.67 1.47 -8.99
CA ARG A 567 5.10 1.85 -7.68
C ARG A 567 3.58 1.62 -7.67
N ARG A 568 2.85 2.19 -8.62
CA ARG A 568 1.38 2.08 -8.66
C ARG A 568 0.90 0.65 -8.94
N ILE A 569 1.63 -0.16 -9.71
CA ILE A 569 1.32 -1.60 -9.90
C ILE A 569 1.58 -2.39 -8.60
N ARG A 570 2.63 -2.06 -7.83
CA ARG A 570 2.88 -2.71 -6.52
C ARG A 570 1.77 -2.41 -5.52
N GLU A 571 1.30 -1.17 -5.48
CA GLU A 571 0.20 -0.73 -4.62
C GLU A 571 -1.12 -1.41 -5.00
N GLN A 572 -1.36 -1.64 -6.29
CA GLN A 572 -2.61 -2.22 -6.79
C GLN A 572 -2.39 -3.22 -7.94
N PRO A 573 -2.05 -4.50 -7.66
CA PRO A 573 -1.72 -5.47 -8.72
C PRO A 573 -2.91 -5.89 -9.61
N PHE A 574 -4.13 -5.86 -9.06
CA PHE A 574 -5.37 -6.23 -9.73
C PHE A 574 -6.07 -4.96 -10.21
N GLN A 575 -5.93 -4.65 -11.50
CA GLN A 575 -6.43 -3.42 -12.12
C GLN A 575 -6.43 -3.48 -13.67
N VAL A 576 -7.07 -2.50 -14.29
CA VAL A 576 -6.92 -2.18 -15.71
C VAL A 576 -5.89 -1.07 -15.86
N ILE A 577 -4.82 -1.31 -16.61
CA ILE A 577 -3.80 -0.32 -16.95
C ILE A 577 -4.16 0.31 -18.29
N LEU A 578 -4.48 1.60 -18.28
CA LEU A 578 -4.91 2.37 -19.44
C LEU A 578 -3.80 3.35 -19.89
N PHE A 579 -3.22 3.10 -21.06
CA PHE A 579 -2.34 4.02 -21.76
C PHE A 579 -3.14 4.77 -22.83
N ASP A 580 -3.45 6.04 -22.57
CA ASP A 580 -4.25 6.88 -23.48
C ASP A 580 -3.34 7.58 -24.51
N GLU A 581 -3.83 7.74 -25.74
CA GLU A 581 -3.10 8.38 -26.87
C GLU A 581 -1.70 7.81 -27.13
N ILE A 582 -1.57 6.48 -27.18
CA ILE A 582 -0.26 5.78 -27.23
C ILE A 582 0.65 6.21 -28.40
N GLU A 583 0.11 6.73 -29.50
CA GLU A 583 0.87 7.32 -30.60
C GLU A 583 1.70 8.57 -30.22
N LYS A 584 1.49 9.14 -29.01
CA LYS A 584 2.22 10.30 -28.51
C LYS A 584 3.45 9.93 -27.66
N ALA A 585 3.53 8.69 -27.17
CA ALA A 585 4.57 8.29 -26.23
C ALA A 585 5.98 8.37 -26.82
N HIS A 586 6.97 8.73 -25.99
CA HIS A 586 8.38 8.63 -26.35
C HIS A 586 8.76 7.17 -26.65
N ALA A 587 9.70 6.95 -27.59
CA ALA A 587 10.16 5.63 -28.02
C ALA A 587 10.51 4.68 -26.86
N THR A 588 11.15 5.20 -25.81
CA THR A 588 11.54 4.45 -24.60
C THR A 588 10.36 3.81 -23.85
N VAL A 589 9.15 4.38 -23.93
CA VAL A 589 7.96 3.82 -23.26
C VAL A 589 7.58 2.46 -23.88
N PHE A 590 7.76 2.31 -25.20
CA PHE A 590 7.48 1.07 -25.90
C PHE A 590 8.39 -0.09 -25.47
N ASP A 591 9.65 0.19 -25.11
CA ASP A 591 10.59 -0.82 -24.60
C ASP A 591 10.05 -1.47 -23.29
N PHE A 592 9.35 -0.69 -22.45
CA PHE A 592 8.72 -1.21 -21.23
C PHE A 592 7.38 -1.89 -21.51
N LEU A 593 6.60 -1.39 -22.47
CA LEU A 593 5.39 -2.08 -22.92
C LEU A 593 5.73 -3.45 -23.52
N LEU A 594 6.85 -3.62 -24.23
CA LEU A 594 7.31 -4.92 -24.71
C LEU A 594 7.54 -5.93 -23.56
N GLN A 595 8.13 -5.49 -22.44
CA GLN A 595 8.29 -6.34 -21.24
C GLN A 595 6.93 -6.68 -20.61
N ILE A 596 6.07 -5.69 -20.44
CA ILE A 596 4.74 -5.84 -19.83
C ILE A 596 3.87 -6.81 -20.64
N LEU A 597 3.75 -6.56 -21.95
CA LEU A 597 2.91 -7.32 -22.87
C LEU A 597 3.50 -8.70 -23.20
N GLY A 598 4.83 -8.82 -23.18
CA GLY A 598 5.55 -10.03 -23.58
C GLY A 598 5.85 -11.00 -22.45
N GLU A 599 6.22 -10.50 -21.27
CA GLU A 599 6.71 -11.27 -20.13
C GLU A 599 5.84 -11.11 -18.86
N GLY A 600 4.79 -10.29 -18.92
CA GLY A 600 3.88 -10.09 -17.81
C GLY A 600 4.53 -9.45 -16.59
N ARG A 601 5.68 -8.78 -16.75
CA ARG A 601 6.46 -8.16 -15.67
C ARG A 601 7.04 -6.82 -16.10
N LEU A 602 7.44 -6.03 -15.12
CA LEU A 602 8.10 -4.75 -15.31
C LEU A 602 9.18 -4.56 -14.25
N THR A 603 10.39 -4.21 -14.67
CA THR A 603 11.52 -3.90 -13.77
C THR A 603 11.96 -2.44 -13.98
N ASP A 604 12.01 -1.66 -12.90
CA ASP A 604 12.55 -0.29 -12.94
C ASP A 604 14.09 -0.26 -12.90
N ALA A 605 14.66 0.93 -13.04
CA ALA A 605 16.11 1.11 -13.04
C ALA A 605 16.80 0.84 -11.69
N LEU A 606 16.04 0.69 -10.59
CA LEU A 606 16.53 0.28 -9.27
C LEU A 606 16.49 -1.26 -9.10
N GLY A 607 16.18 -2.00 -10.18
CA GLY A 607 16.04 -3.45 -10.15
C GLY A 607 14.77 -3.90 -9.42
N GLN A 608 13.78 -3.01 -9.23
CA GLN A 608 12.53 -3.39 -8.58
C GLN A 608 11.54 -3.94 -9.59
N THR A 609 11.28 -5.24 -9.49
CA THR A 609 10.34 -5.96 -10.37
C THR A 609 8.93 -6.04 -9.77
N VAL A 610 7.92 -5.87 -10.61
CA VAL A 610 6.50 -6.17 -10.34
C VAL A 610 5.91 -7.07 -11.42
N SER A 611 4.91 -7.87 -11.03
CA SER A 611 4.11 -8.65 -11.98
C SER A 611 2.91 -7.83 -12.47
N VAL A 612 2.57 -7.99 -13.74
CA VAL A 612 1.43 -7.40 -14.46
C VAL A 612 0.46 -8.50 -14.93
N THR A 613 0.74 -9.78 -14.62
CA THR A 613 -0.11 -10.94 -14.97
C THR A 613 -1.52 -10.88 -14.37
N SER A 614 -1.71 -10.12 -13.29
CA SER A 614 -3.01 -9.88 -12.64
C SER A 614 -3.79 -8.68 -13.19
N ALA A 615 -3.28 -7.98 -14.20
CA ALA A 615 -3.87 -6.78 -14.77
C ALA A 615 -4.33 -6.99 -16.22
N VAL A 616 -5.27 -6.17 -16.67
CA VAL A 616 -5.61 -6.02 -18.10
C VAL A 616 -4.91 -4.78 -18.63
N VAL A 617 -4.22 -4.87 -19.78
CA VAL A 617 -3.56 -3.72 -20.40
C VAL A 617 -4.38 -3.24 -21.58
N ILE A 618 -4.79 -1.97 -21.55
CA ILE A 618 -5.52 -1.31 -22.62
C ILE A 618 -4.71 -0.10 -23.07
N MET A 619 -4.40 -0.06 -24.36
CA MET A 619 -3.84 1.10 -25.04
C MET A 619 -4.94 1.70 -25.91
N THR A 620 -5.03 3.02 -26.01
CA THR A 620 -5.95 3.69 -26.93
C THR A 620 -5.16 4.58 -27.89
N SER A 621 -5.68 4.73 -29.10
CA SER A 621 -5.07 5.59 -30.11
C SER A 621 -6.13 6.30 -30.95
N ASN A 622 -5.79 7.47 -31.47
CA ASN A 622 -6.57 8.19 -32.47
C ASN A 622 -6.06 7.94 -33.91
N LEU A 623 -5.08 7.04 -34.09
CA LEU A 623 -4.64 6.58 -35.41
C LEU A 623 -5.81 6.01 -36.24
N GLY A 624 -5.82 6.31 -37.53
CA GLY A 624 -6.88 5.90 -38.46
C GLY A 624 -8.22 6.65 -38.31
N ALA A 625 -8.32 7.66 -37.43
CA ALA A 625 -9.56 8.41 -37.21
C ALA A 625 -10.09 9.19 -38.45
N GLY A 626 -9.26 9.36 -39.50
CA GLY A 626 -9.71 9.91 -40.78
C GLY A 626 -10.50 8.91 -41.65
N GLY A 627 -10.34 7.60 -41.40
CA GLY A 627 -10.92 6.50 -42.16
C GLY A 627 -10.47 6.44 -43.63
N PRO A 628 -10.86 5.39 -44.37
CA PRO A 628 -11.03 5.54 -45.81
C PRO A 628 -12.16 6.54 -46.05
N SER A 629 -11.94 7.50 -46.96
CA SER A 629 -12.97 8.44 -47.41
C SER A 629 -14.26 7.69 -47.77
N SER A 630 -15.42 8.28 -47.48
CA SER A 630 -16.75 7.70 -47.67
C SER A 630 -17.09 7.39 -49.14
N LEU A 631 -16.49 6.32 -49.66
CA LEU A 631 -16.76 5.72 -50.96
C LEU A 631 -18.08 4.93 -50.88
N GLY A 632 -19.18 5.64 -51.13
CA GLY A 632 -20.47 5.05 -51.52
C GLY A 632 -21.22 4.31 -50.42
N PHE A 633 -21.91 5.05 -49.55
CA PHE A 633 -22.95 4.50 -48.68
C PHE A 633 -24.27 4.23 -49.45
N GLU A 634 -24.19 3.50 -50.56
CA GLU A 634 -25.34 2.97 -51.30
C GLU A 634 -25.10 1.49 -51.68
N GLY A 635 -25.68 0.56 -50.91
CA GLY A 635 -25.90 -0.83 -51.33
C GLY A 635 -24.80 -1.88 -51.05
N GLY A 636 -23.74 -1.56 -50.30
CA GLY A 636 -22.68 -2.51 -49.96
C GLY A 636 -23.03 -3.57 -48.90
N ASN A 637 -22.42 -4.75 -48.97
CA ASN A 637 -22.52 -5.79 -47.93
C ASN A 637 -21.88 -5.28 -46.60
N PRO A 638 -22.61 -5.25 -45.46
CA PRO A 638 -22.10 -4.81 -44.17
C PRO A 638 -20.81 -5.52 -43.72
N ASP A 639 -20.64 -6.80 -44.03
CA ASP A 639 -19.47 -7.57 -43.60
C ASP A 639 -18.22 -7.22 -44.43
N ALA A 640 -18.38 -6.94 -45.72
CA ALA A 640 -17.28 -6.44 -46.56
C ALA A 640 -16.82 -5.04 -46.11
N ALA A 641 -17.76 -4.18 -45.69
CA ALA A 641 -17.44 -2.87 -45.12
C ALA A 641 -16.69 -2.99 -43.78
N ARG A 642 -17.10 -3.92 -42.89
CA ARG A 642 -16.37 -4.23 -41.64
C ARG A 642 -14.95 -4.72 -41.93
N GLU A 643 -14.79 -5.63 -42.89
CA GLU A 643 -13.47 -6.17 -43.24
C GLU A 643 -12.53 -5.08 -43.78
N ALA A 644 -13.02 -4.23 -44.71
CA ALA A 644 -12.25 -3.11 -45.26
C ALA A 644 -11.80 -2.11 -44.18
N VAL A 645 -12.67 -1.78 -43.23
CA VAL A 645 -12.33 -0.93 -42.07
C VAL A 645 -11.28 -1.60 -41.18
N GLY A 646 -11.42 -2.89 -40.91
CA GLY A 646 -10.43 -3.66 -40.14
C GLY A 646 -9.05 -3.72 -40.82
N GLN A 647 -9.01 -3.90 -42.14
CA GLN A 647 -7.79 -3.87 -42.94
C GLN A 647 -7.12 -2.48 -42.92
N HIS A 648 -7.90 -1.40 -43.07
CA HIS A 648 -7.38 -0.03 -42.97
C HIS A 648 -6.70 0.23 -41.62
N TYR A 649 -7.37 -0.07 -40.51
CA TYR A 649 -6.81 0.14 -39.18
C TYR A 649 -5.57 -0.73 -38.89
N ARG A 650 -5.50 -1.96 -39.39
CA ARG A 650 -4.27 -2.79 -39.31
C ARG A 650 -3.11 -2.17 -40.07
N GLY A 651 -3.33 -1.74 -41.32
CA GLY A 651 -2.29 -1.09 -42.12
C GLY A 651 -1.70 0.15 -41.45
N VAL A 652 -2.55 1.00 -40.87
CA VAL A 652 -2.09 2.20 -40.12
C VAL A 652 -1.30 1.83 -38.85
N VAL A 653 -1.68 0.75 -38.16
CA VAL A 653 -0.92 0.25 -36.99
C VAL A 653 0.44 -0.32 -37.40
N GLU A 654 0.51 -1.07 -38.51
CA GLU A 654 1.74 -1.68 -39.02
C GLU A 654 2.71 -0.65 -39.63
N GLU A 655 2.19 0.48 -40.13
CA GLU A 655 3.00 1.63 -40.59
C GLU A 655 3.59 2.42 -39.41
N PHE A 656 2.79 2.65 -38.35
CA PHE A 656 3.22 3.49 -37.23
C PHE A 656 4.03 2.75 -36.16
N PHE A 657 3.62 1.53 -35.80
CA PHE A 657 4.27 0.75 -34.74
C PHE A 657 5.15 -0.36 -35.29
N ARG A 658 6.24 -0.66 -34.56
CA ARG A 658 7.16 -1.74 -34.94
C ARG A 658 6.45 -3.10 -34.86
N PRO A 659 6.69 -4.04 -35.79
CA PRO A 659 6.06 -5.36 -35.77
C PRO A 659 6.23 -6.13 -34.45
N GLU A 660 7.36 -5.93 -33.75
CA GLU A 660 7.60 -6.53 -32.43
C GLU A 660 6.58 -6.06 -31.38
N PHE A 661 6.19 -4.79 -31.40
CA PHE A 661 5.17 -4.26 -30.48
C PHE A 661 3.79 -4.80 -30.84
N VAL A 662 3.42 -4.72 -32.13
CA VAL A 662 2.13 -5.20 -32.65
C VAL A 662 1.92 -6.68 -32.33
N GLY A 663 2.94 -7.52 -32.52
CA GLY A 663 2.91 -8.97 -32.22
C GLY A 663 2.81 -9.34 -30.74
N ARG A 664 2.86 -8.38 -29.81
CA ARG A 664 2.65 -8.59 -28.36
C ARG A 664 1.27 -8.17 -27.86
N ILE A 665 0.42 -7.61 -28.74
CA ILE A 665 -0.95 -7.19 -28.42
C ILE A 665 -1.90 -8.34 -28.78
N ASP A 666 -2.73 -8.79 -27.84
CA ASP A 666 -3.64 -9.92 -28.08
C ASP A 666 -4.76 -9.57 -29.05
N ARG A 667 -5.31 -8.35 -28.95
CA ARG A 667 -6.36 -7.87 -29.86
C ARG A 667 -6.26 -6.37 -30.16
N ILE A 668 -6.38 -6.05 -31.45
CA ILE A 668 -6.57 -4.69 -31.95
C ILE A 668 -8.05 -4.52 -32.29
N ILE A 669 -8.71 -3.50 -31.75
CA ILE A 669 -10.14 -3.25 -31.90
C ILE A 669 -10.35 -1.87 -32.53
N ALA A 670 -11.04 -1.84 -33.66
CA ALA A 670 -11.48 -0.60 -34.29
C ALA A 670 -12.81 -0.12 -33.67
N PHE A 671 -12.79 1.01 -32.98
CA PHE A 671 -13.99 1.71 -32.56
C PHE A 671 -14.47 2.60 -33.71
N ARG A 672 -15.75 2.51 -34.04
CA ARG A 672 -16.36 3.21 -35.16
C ARG A 672 -16.83 4.60 -34.72
N SER A 673 -16.89 5.54 -35.66
CA SER A 673 -17.65 6.78 -35.46
C SER A 673 -19.10 6.42 -35.11
N LEU A 674 -19.68 7.18 -34.18
CA LEU A 674 -21.04 6.94 -33.69
C LEU A 674 -22.05 7.28 -34.81
N GLY A 675 -23.12 6.51 -34.95
CA GLY A 675 -24.24 6.84 -35.84
C GLY A 675 -25.31 7.67 -35.13
N SER A 676 -26.22 8.28 -35.89
CA SER A 676 -27.33 9.08 -35.35
C SER A 676 -28.24 8.31 -34.39
N GLU A 677 -28.45 7.01 -34.64
CA GLU A 677 -29.17 6.11 -33.73
C GLU A 677 -28.44 5.96 -32.39
N THR A 678 -27.13 5.73 -32.43
CA THR A 678 -26.28 5.66 -31.23
C THR A 678 -26.25 6.98 -30.46
N ALA A 679 -26.22 8.11 -31.18
CA ALA A 679 -26.30 9.45 -30.59
C ALA A 679 -27.62 9.67 -29.84
N ARG A 680 -28.75 9.18 -30.37
CA ARG A 680 -30.04 9.22 -29.68
C ARG A 680 -30.01 8.45 -28.37
N SER A 681 -29.59 7.18 -28.37
CA SER A 681 -29.50 6.36 -27.15
C SER A 681 -28.59 6.98 -26.08
N LEU A 682 -27.51 7.66 -26.49
CA LEU A 682 -26.62 8.39 -25.59
C LEU A 682 -27.29 9.61 -24.94
N VAL A 683 -28.08 10.39 -25.70
CA VAL A 683 -28.86 11.53 -25.16
C VAL A 683 -29.96 11.05 -24.22
N GLU A 684 -30.73 10.03 -24.61
CA GLU A 684 -31.79 9.44 -23.78
C GLU A 684 -31.24 8.93 -22.44
N ARG A 685 -30.08 8.26 -22.46
CA ARG A 685 -29.37 7.85 -21.25
C ARG A 685 -28.92 9.04 -20.41
N ALA A 686 -28.33 10.06 -21.03
CA ALA A 686 -27.87 11.26 -20.31
C ALA A 686 -29.04 12.02 -19.66
N LEU A 687 -30.20 12.09 -20.32
CA LEU A 687 -31.46 12.61 -19.75
C LEU A 687 -31.93 11.75 -18.56
N LYS A 688 -31.92 10.42 -18.67
CA LYS A 688 -32.28 9.51 -17.57
C LYS A 688 -31.34 9.67 -16.36
N GLU A 689 -30.02 9.80 -16.60
CA GLU A 689 -29.01 10.10 -15.58
C GLU A 689 -29.25 11.49 -14.94
N ALA A 690 -29.63 12.49 -15.73
CA ALA A 690 -29.97 13.84 -15.25
C ALA A 690 -31.23 13.86 -14.37
N PHE A 691 -32.30 13.18 -14.79
CA PHE A 691 -33.60 13.15 -14.11
C PHE A 691 -33.61 12.26 -12.87
N SER A 692 -32.60 11.38 -12.73
CA SER A 692 -32.38 10.55 -11.55
C SER A 692 -31.52 11.22 -10.46
N ARG A 693 -31.15 12.50 -10.63
CA ARG A 693 -30.33 13.24 -9.65
C ARG A 693 -31.06 13.47 -8.34
N GLU A 694 -30.30 13.38 -7.24
CA GLU A 694 -30.81 13.45 -5.87
C GLU A 694 -31.70 14.66 -5.58
N GLY A 695 -31.39 15.83 -6.13
CA GLY A 695 -32.16 17.06 -5.96
C GLY A 695 -33.57 17.03 -6.57
N LEU A 696 -33.88 16.04 -7.42
CA LEU A 696 -35.21 15.77 -7.97
C LEU A 696 -35.88 14.65 -7.16
N VAL A 697 -35.16 13.54 -6.95
CA VAL A 697 -35.65 12.36 -6.21
C VAL A 697 -36.09 12.71 -4.79
N ARG A 698 -35.29 13.48 -4.04
CA ARG A 698 -35.64 13.94 -2.67
C ARG A 698 -36.85 14.88 -2.63
N ARG A 699 -37.19 15.54 -3.74
CA ARG A 699 -38.36 16.42 -3.88
C ARG A 699 -39.57 15.70 -4.50
N LEU A 700 -39.45 14.41 -4.83
CA LEU A 700 -40.45 13.63 -5.56
C LEU A 700 -40.86 14.27 -6.90
N ILE A 701 -39.96 15.03 -7.52
CA ILE A 701 -40.18 15.67 -8.82
C ILE A 701 -39.86 14.68 -9.92
N ARG A 702 -40.81 14.45 -10.84
CA ARG A 702 -40.55 13.68 -12.06
C ARG A 702 -40.28 14.64 -13.20
N VAL A 703 -39.30 14.31 -14.03
CA VAL A 703 -38.95 15.12 -15.20
C VAL A 703 -38.93 14.21 -16.43
N SER A 704 -39.51 14.71 -17.51
CA SER A 704 -39.55 14.05 -18.81
C SER A 704 -39.20 15.05 -19.92
N ALA A 705 -38.94 14.54 -21.13
CA ALA A 705 -38.63 15.36 -22.29
C ALA A 705 -39.32 14.78 -23.53
N GLU A 706 -39.88 15.65 -24.38
CA GLU A 706 -40.50 15.23 -25.63
C GLU A 706 -39.44 14.74 -26.65
N PRO A 707 -39.80 13.83 -27.60
CA PRO A 707 -38.85 13.35 -28.61
C PRO A 707 -38.17 14.46 -29.42
N ALA A 708 -38.88 15.58 -29.66
CA ALA A 708 -38.32 16.75 -30.35
C ALA A 708 -37.18 17.42 -29.57
N VAL A 709 -37.18 17.34 -28.23
CA VAL A 709 -36.08 17.82 -27.38
C VAL A 709 -34.87 16.90 -27.52
N VAL A 710 -35.07 15.58 -27.58
CA VAL A 710 -34.00 14.61 -27.83
C VAL A 710 -33.36 14.89 -29.20
N ASP A 711 -34.15 15.06 -30.24
CA ASP A 711 -33.67 15.36 -31.60
C ASP A 711 -32.94 16.72 -31.69
N TYR A 712 -33.41 17.73 -30.95
CA TYR A 712 -32.70 19.00 -30.81
C TYR A 712 -31.32 18.82 -30.16
N LEU A 713 -31.26 18.11 -29.02
CA LEU A 713 -30.02 17.87 -28.27
C LEU A 713 -28.97 17.09 -29.09
N ILE A 714 -29.42 16.13 -29.91
CA ILE A 714 -28.57 15.46 -30.90
C ILE A 714 -28.06 16.50 -31.90
N LYS A 715 -28.95 17.27 -32.54
CA LYS A 715 -28.60 18.24 -33.58
C LYS A 715 -27.57 19.29 -33.13
N ILE A 716 -27.60 19.71 -31.87
CA ILE A 716 -26.66 20.72 -31.34
C ILE A 716 -25.42 20.12 -30.65
N GLY A 717 -25.48 18.87 -30.18
CA GLY A 717 -24.42 18.23 -29.40
C GLY A 717 -23.68 17.10 -30.12
N PHE A 718 -24.12 16.71 -31.31
CA PHE A 718 -23.50 15.64 -32.09
C PHE A 718 -22.60 16.20 -33.20
N ASP A 719 -21.33 15.80 -33.17
CA ASP A 719 -20.38 15.99 -34.27
C ASP A 719 -19.65 14.67 -34.50
N GLU A 720 -19.69 14.16 -35.73
CA GLU A 720 -19.07 12.90 -36.14
C GLU A 720 -17.56 12.84 -35.84
N ARG A 721 -16.89 13.99 -35.73
CA ARG A 721 -15.45 14.12 -35.45
C ARG A 721 -15.12 14.15 -33.95
N TYR A 722 -16.01 14.70 -33.12
CA TYR A 722 -15.80 14.87 -31.67
C TYR A 722 -16.55 13.84 -30.80
N GLY A 723 -17.40 13.01 -31.41
CA GLY A 723 -18.06 11.87 -30.76
C GLY A 723 -19.10 12.26 -29.70
N ALA A 724 -19.26 11.44 -28.66
CA ALA A 724 -20.32 11.60 -27.67
C ALA A 724 -20.08 12.73 -26.64
N ARG A 725 -18.91 13.37 -26.64
CA ARG A 725 -18.51 14.31 -25.59
C ARG A 725 -19.38 15.58 -25.56
N PRO A 726 -19.74 16.23 -26.68
CA PRO A 726 -20.59 17.41 -26.66
C PRO A 726 -22.08 17.09 -26.40
N LEU A 727 -22.55 15.85 -26.62
CA LEU A 727 -23.91 15.41 -26.27
C LEU A 727 -24.18 15.51 -24.76
N ARG A 728 -23.24 15.07 -23.92
CA ARG A 728 -23.39 15.24 -22.46
C ARG A 728 -23.39 16.72 -22.06
N GLN A 729 -22.57 17.53 -22.72
CA GLN A 729 -22.54 18.97 -22.50
C GLN A 729 -23.84 19.67 -22.92
N SER A 730 -24.50 19.22 -24.00
CA SER A 730 -25.80 19.77 -24.41
C SER A 730 -26.89 19.47 -23.37
N VAL A 731 -26.90 18.27 -22.77
CA VAL A 731 -27.83 17.95 -21.66
C VAL A 731 -27.54 18.82 -20.41
N GLU A 732 -26.28 19.03 -20.03
CA GLU A 732 -25.93 19.94 -18.93
C GLU A 732 -26.41 21.38 -19.20
N SER A 733 -26.10 21.94 -20.38
CA SER A 733 -26.40 23.34 -20.72
C SER A 733 -27.88 23.63 -20.98
N TYR A 734 -28.61 22.72 -21.63
CA TYR A 734 -29.97 23.01 -22.14
C TYR A 734 -31.08 22.35 -21.33
N ILE A 735 -30.76 21.42 -20.43
CA ILE A 735 -31.75 20.71 -19.60
C ILE A 735 -31.46 20.93 -18.12
N ILE A 736 -30.26 20.59 -17.66
CA ILE A 736 -29.92 20.65 -16.24
C ILE A 736 -29.79 22.08 -15.74
N ALA A 737 -29.10 22.97 -16.47
CA ALA A 737 -28.95 24.36 -16.04
C ALA A 737 -30.29 25.13 -15.94
N PRO A 738 -31.23 25.02 -16.92
CA PRO A 738 -32.59 25.55 -16.77
C PRO A 738 -33.35 24.96 -15.57
N LEU A 739 -33.30 23.62 -15.40
CA LEU A 739 -33.97 22.93 -14.30
C LEU A 739 -33.41 23.34 -12.91
N ALA A 740 -32.09 23.48 -12.80
CA ALA A 740 -31.44 23.97 -11.58
C ALA A 740 -31.79 25.43 -11.28
N ASN A 741 -31.87 26.30 -12.29
CA ASN A 741 -32.30 27.69 -12.13
C ASN A 741 -33.77 27.78 -11.68
N PHE A 742 -34.65 26.95 -12.25
CA PHE A 742 -36.05 26.84 -11.83
C PHE A 742 -36.17 26.41 -10.35
N LEU A 743 -35.56 25.28 -9.97
CA LEU A 743 -35.59 24.74 -8.61
C LEU A 743 -34.84 25.58 -7.55
N SER A 744 -34.00 26.51 -8.00
CA SER A 744 -33.33 27.49 -7.13
C SER A 744 -34.22 28.70 -6.85
N ARG A 745 -35.06 29.09 -7.81
CA ARG A 745 -36.06 30.17 -7.65
C ARG A 745 -37.30 29.72 -6.90
N GLU A 746 -37.76 28.50 -7.17
CA GLU A 746 -38.96 27.92 -6.57
C GLU A 746 -38.58 26.81 -5.58
N SER A 747 -37.98 27.21 -4.46
CA SER A 747 -37.38 26.31 -3.46
C SER A 747 -38.34 25.29 -2.84
N ASP A 748 -39.64 25.63 -2.81
CA ASP A 748 -40.69 24.86 -2.14
C ASP A 748 -41.39 23.85 -3.06
N VAL A 749 -41.06 23.82 -4.36
CA VAL A 749 -41.64 22.90 -5.34
C VAL A 749 -41.27 21.44 -5.01
N ARG A 750 -42.30 20.60 -4.86
CA ARG A 750 -42.23 19.17 -4.56
C ARG A 750 -43.41 18.46 -5.20
N GLU A 751 -43.28 17.16 -5.46
CA GLU A 751 -44.38 16.30 -5.95
C GLU A 751 -45.04 16.79 -7.24
N VAL A 752 -44.27 17.46 -8.12
CA VAL A 752 -44.72 17.90 -9.45
C VAL A 752 -44.11 17.08 -10.57
N ASP A 753 -44.87 16.96 -11.66
CA ASP A 753 -44.38 16.44 -12.93
C ASP A 753 -43.97 17.63 -13.83
N LEU A 754 -42.75 17.57 -14.36
CA LEU A 754 -42.15 18.56 -15.24
C LEU A 754 -41.88 17.95 -16.63
N LEU A 755 -42.05 18.75 -17.68
CA LEU A 755 -41.83 18.33 -19.05
C LEU A 755 -41.02 19.37 -19.81
N PHE A 756 -39.92 18.92 -20.41
CA PHE A 756 -39.22 19.70 -21.43
C PHE A 756 -39.94 19.55 -22.78
N ARG A 757 -40.43 20.67 -23.32
CA ARG A 757 -41.02 20.80 -24.65
C ARG A 757 -40.15 21.64 -25.57
N MET A 758 -40.33 21.52 -26.89
CA MET A 758 -39.70 22.44 -27.84
C MET A 758 -40.60 23.65 -28.11
N VAL A 759 -40.12 24.85 -27.75
CA VAL A 759 -40.79 26.14 -27.97
C VAL A 759 -39.82 27.09 -28.66
N ASP A 760 -40.24 27.73 -29.76
CA ASP A 760 -39.44 28.67 -30.56
C ASP A 760 -38.02 28.18 -30.94
N GLY A 761 -37.86 26.86 -31.09
CA GLY A 761 -36.59 26.23 -31.46
C GLY A 761 -35.63 25.97 -30.30
N ALA A 762 -36.06 26.12 -29.05
CA ALA A 762 -35.30 25.79 -27.84
C ALA A 762 -36.11 24.87 -26.89
N PRO A 763 -35.45 24.06 -26.06
CA PRO A 763 -36.12 23.30 -25.00
C PRO A 763 -36.53 24.25 -23.87
N LEU A 764 -37.81 24.24 -23.52
CA LEU A 764 -38.41 25.01 -22.44
C LEU A 764 -39.04 24.06 -21.40
N LEU A 765 -38.95 24.44 -20.13
CA LEU A 765 -39.44 23.66 -19.00
C LEU A 765 -40.86 24.11 -18.64
N ASP A 766 -41.83 23.21 -18.82
CA ASP A 766 -43.23 23.39 -18.41
C ASP A 766 -43.54 22.56 -17.15
N LEU A 767 -44.47 23.07 -16.32
CA LEU A 767 -45.23 22.31 -15.33
C LEU A 767 -46.40 21.59 -16.04
N VAL A 768 -46.67 20.34 -15.67
CA VAL A 768 -47.71 19.48 -16.28
C VAL A 768 -48.88 19.22 -15.34
#